data_AF-A0A7M3SJL9-F1
#
_entry.id   AF-A0A7M3SJL9-F1
#
_cell.length_a   1.000
_cell.length_b   1.000
_cell.length_c   1.000
_cell.angle_alpha   90.00
_cell.angle_beta   90.00
_cell.angle_gamma   90.00
#
_symmetry.space_group_name_H-M   'P 1'
#
loop_
_entity.id
_entity.type
_entity.pdbx_description
1 polymer ?
#
loop_
_entity_poly.entity_id
_entity_poly.type
_entity_poly.pdbx_seq_one_letter_code
_entity_poly.pdbx_strand_id
1 'polypeptide(L)'
;MNHVRTLAFLLVAVMLGSLTVGLSDSLVEVPEDLENTPVVMSATSPGHPVFAEYVGAYWCGPCQTSSNSLHSLYGTNGGGGTQSEDFTYVSFWESPTTGWPSETPINRRAHISPSGYPTTVFGDAASGQYYTSGGQSYNSFYQSGGNMQNANDYALTIMQSQSGSNMNIDITASYLGSGSKTVYIYAAVTEETSPEVYSNSNNLHPHHVFQQWLLNSAQSGFESVTLTNGNPVTKSWTVPISAVSAGGGKSAAENFLTVAALMNGDHTNHRSVVSAADSNMGPKLDLALTGMKVSNDVAPDSYIRGDTVDLEVTVRNIGDLDYTDGGGVEFYYRDGANKVPIGGTQSLPATLFQSGTRTYTASFDTSALSSNAWKTTFGARLTGLTGDTRGANNDVTSEFNHDRPPVALTPQVNPISVERGAEVLITVRADANDEVDTTASTTFELETRKSGTSAWSSDGVSGGEDVVFAGSPFEGREYTYVTTIDMETGTYDLRVRAIDARNQASDWKVMLGSDGLTVRNAVPTIWAEPVPSVMCDEITKVDMFGHITDRESDLSELSVSSNSPAFRGWDSSTGEIEVLFAFDELRGCPLGQNGIEVTVDDGEDYTGSNLPYGTLLFNVFENGQPRWDGLPTRTVDEGGSGSFALLDYVYDTDEDGVSVDSQSLTLSIVRNSNPEVFNIDLQGDLLSYSTVDDDV
;
A
#
# COMPACT_ATOMS: atom_id res chain seq x y z
N MET A 1 20.77 -39.78 21.18
CA MET A 1 19.70 -38.75 21.14
C MET A 1 20.21 -37.31 21.20
N ASN A 2 21.44 -37.01 21.65
CA ASN A 2 21.92 -35.62 21.73
C ASN A 2 22.49 -35.02 20.44
N HIS A 3 23.03 -35.81 19.50
CA HIS A 3 23.62 -35.25 18.26
C HIS A 3 22.59 -34.80 17.20
N VAL A 4 21.39 -35.39 17.19
CA VAL A 4 20.33 -35.05 16.23
C VAL A 4 19.64 -33.73 16.61
N ARG A 5 19.53 -33.45 17.92
CA ARG A 5 18.98 -32.19 18.43
C ARG A 5 19.89 -31.00 18.12
N THR A 6 21.21 -31.15 18.26
CA THR A 6 22.15 -30.07 17.94
C THR A 6 22.17 -29.74 16.44
N LEU A 7 22.04 -30.76 15.58
CA LEU A 7 21.99 -30.56 14.13
C LEU A 7 20.69 -29.86 13.69
N ALA A 8 19.56 -30.20 14.33
CA ALA A 8 18.28 -29.53 14.09
C ALA A 8 18.32 -28.05 14.51
N PHE A 9 18.92 -27.72 15.67
CA PHE A 9 19.10 -26.33 16.08
C PHE A 9 20.03 -25.55 15.14
N LEU A 10 21.07 -26.20 14.60
CA LEU A 10 21.98 -25.56 13.64
C LEU A 10 21.28 -25.29 12.29
N LEU A 11 20.45 -26.22 11.81
CA LEU A 11 19.66 -26.06 10.59
C LEU A 11 18.58 -24.98 10.72
N VAL A 12 17.93 -24.90 11.89
CA VAL A 12 16.96 -23.85 12.20
C VAL A 12 17.67 -22.49 12.32
N ALA A 13 18.85 -22.43 12.95
CA ALA A 13 19.64 -21.19 13.01
C ALA A 13 20.14 -20.73 11.62
N VAL A 14 20.46 -21.65 10.72
CA VAL A 14 20.82 -21.33 9.32
C VAL A 14 19.61 -20.85 8.53
N MET A 15 18.42 -21.45 8.73
CA MET A 15 17.15 -21.03 8.11
C MET A 15 16.65 -19.67 8.64
N LEU A 16 16.77 -19.40 9.94
CA LEU A 16 16.47 -18.07 10.51
C LEU A 16 17.53 -17.02 10.11
N GLY A 17 18.81 -17.43 10.00
CA GLY A 17 19.87 -16.56 9.49
C GLY A 17 19.67 -16.18 8.02
N SER A 18 19.10 -17.07 7.20
CA SER A 18 18.75 -16.76 5.81
C SER A 18 17.50 -15.87 5.66
N LEU A 19 16.62 -15.82 6.67
CA LEU A 19 15.49 -14.89 6.70
C LEU A 19 15.92 -13.48 7.14
N THR A 20 16.98 -13.34 7.94
CA THR A 20 17.54 -12.03 8.31
C THR A 20 18.32 -11.34 7.20
N VAL A 21 18.72 -12.07 6.14
CA VAL A 21 19.31 -11.49 4.92
C VAL A 21 18.23 -11.05 3.92
N GLY A 22 16.97 -11.47 4.11
CA GLY A 22 15.82 -11.06 3.30
C GLY A 22 14.98 -9.93 3.91
N LEU A 23 15.35 -9.42 5.10
CA LEU A 23 14.69 -8.33 5.83
C LEU A 23 15.63 -7.13 6.03
N SER A 24 16.59 -6.93 5.13
CA SER A 24 17.14 -5.60 4.89
C SER A 24 16.25 -4.95 3.84
N ASP A 25 15.42 -4.03 4.33
CA ASP A 25 14.83 -2.89 3.65
C ASP A 25 15.15 -2.81 2.15
N SER A 26 14.10 -2.86 1.33
CA SER A 26 14.15 -2.40 -0.05
C SER A 26 14.41 -0.90 -0.06
N LEU A 27 15.65 -0.52 0.23
CA LEU A 27 16.25 0.66 -0.37
C LEU A 27 16.27 0.35 -1.86
N VAL A 28 15.25 0.84 -2.57
CA VAL A 28 15.49 1.28 -3.93
C VAL A 28 16.64 2.27 -3.78
N GLU A 29 17.87 1.79 -3.98
CA GLU A 29 18.96 2.66 -4.38
C GLU A 29 18.39 3.43 -5.56
N VAL A 30 18.08 4.71 -5.29
CA VAL A 30 18.13 5.73 -6.33
C VAL A 30 19.37 5.37 -7.13
N PRO A 31 19.29 5.19 -8.47
CA PRO A 31 20.47 4.82 -9.22
C PRO A 31 21.55 5.82 -8.84
N GLU A 32 22.59 5.37 -8.12
CA GLU A 32 23.83 6.10 -8.13
C GLU A 32 24.19 6.15 -9.60
N ASP A 33 24.16 7.35 -10.17
CA ASP A 33 24.80 7.60 -11.44
C ASP A 33 26.17 6.95 -11.33
N LEU A 34 26.41 5.93 -12.17
CA LEU A 34 27.68 5.21 -12.22
C LEU A 34 28.78 6.26 -12.18
N GLU A 35 29.49 6.37 -11.04
CA GLU A 35 30.67 7.21 -10.96
C GLU A 35 31.56 6.78 -12.13
N ASN A 36 31.88 7.75 -12.99
CA ASN A 36 32.81 7.53 -14.09
C ASN A 36 34.02 6.81 -13.53
N THR A 37 34.32 5.63 -14.07
CA THR A 37 35.45 4.80 -13.66
C THR A 37 36.67 5.70 -13.40
N PRO A 38 37.33 5.58 -12.23
CA PRO A 38 38.36 6.53 -11.82
C PRO A 38 39.39 6.68 -12.93
N VAL A 39 39.57 7.92 -13.41
CA VAL A 39 40.49 8.22 -14.51
C VAL A 39 41.89 7.82 -14.06
N VAL A 40 42.44 6.79 -14.70
CA VAL A 40 43.81 6.33 -14.47
C VAL A 40 44.76 7.50 -14.79
N MET A 41 45.76 7.72 -13.93
CA MET A 41 46.80 8.76 -14.10
C MET A 41 47.24 8.89 -15.55
N SER A 42 46.90 10.02 -16.19
CA SER A 42 47.28 10.27 -17.59
C SER A 42 48.71 10.83 -17.67
N ALA A 43 49.04 11.85 -16.89
CA ALA A 43 50.35 12.52 -16.95
C ALA A 43 50.65 13.32 -15.67
N THR A 44 51.91 13.31 -15.23
CA THR A 44 52.39 14.14 -14.10
C THR A 44 52.49 15.62 -14.48
N SER A 45 52.05 16.51 -13.59
CA SER A 45 52.15 17.96 -13.79
C SER A 45 53.61 18.46 -13.96
N PRO A 46 53.87 19.41 -14.89
CA PRO A 46 55.16 20.09 -15.01
C PRO A 46 55.39 21.16 -13.93
N GLY A 47 54.40 21.40 -13.05
CA GLY A 47 54.47 22.39 -11.96
C GLY A 47 54.15 23.83 -12.38
N HIS A 48 53.54 24.03 -13.56
CA HIS A 48 53.10 25.34 -14.04
C HIS A 48 51.96 25.18 -15.06
N PRO A 49 51.15 26.23 -15.31
CA PRO A 49 50.06 26.17 -16.27
C PRO A 49 50.54 25.80 -17.69
N VAL A 50 49.74 25.00 -18.40
CA VAL A 50 49.95 24.58 -19.79
C VAL A 50 48.69 24.81 -20.60
N PHE A 51 48.87 25.43 -21.77
CA PHE A 51 47.80 25.76 -22.71
C PHE A 51 47.96 25.05 -24.04
N ALA A 52 46.88 24.49 -24.55
CA ALA A 52 46.83 23.94 -25.90
C ALA A 52 45.68 24.50 -26.74
N GLU A 53 45.88 24.53 -28.04
CA GLU A 53 44.86 24.84 -29.04
C GLU A 53 44.72 23.63 -29.96
N TYR A 54 43.50 23.14 -30.10
CA TYR A 54 43.17 21.97 -30.90
C TYR A 54 42.30 22.40 -32.08
N VAL A 55 42.62 21.90 -33.27
CA VAL A 55 41.80 22.09 -34.47
C VAL A 55 41.41 20.73 -35.02
N GLY A 56 40.10 20.47 -35.09
CA GLY A 56 39.55 19.18 -35.51
C GLY A 56 38.22 19.30 -36.23
N ALA A 57 37.70 18.18 -36.71
CA ALA A 57 36.43 18.13 -37.42
C ALA A 57 35.63 16.88 -37.08
N TYR A 58 34.30 16.96 -37.15
CA TYR A 58 33.40 15.85 -36.81
C TYR A 58 33.63 14.56 -37.62
N TRP A 59 34.05 14.68 -38.88
CA TRP A 59 34.29 13.56 -39.81
C TRP A 59 35.70 12.96 -39.69
N CYS A 60 36.58 13.57 -38.92
CA CYS A 60 37.99 13.22 -38.86
C CYS A 60 38.22 12.06 -37.88
N GLY A 61 38.57 10.88 -38.39
CA GLY A 61 38.85 9.69 -37.56
C GLY A 61 39.96 9.92 -36.51
N PRO A 62 41.16 10.37 -36.89
CA PRO A 62 42.25 10.63 -35.94
C PRO A 62 41.94 11.74 -34.91
N CYS A 63 40.97 12.62 -35.21
CA CYS A 63 40.54 13.69 -34.32
C CYS A 63 39.94 13.15 -33.01
N GLN A 64 39.30 11.98 -33.06
CA GLN A 64 38.76 11.30 -31.87
C GLN A 64 39.87 10.92 -30.89
N THR A 65 40.98 10.36 -31.39
CA THR A 65 42.14 10.00 -30.57
C THR A 65 42.72 11.22 -29.85
N SER A 66 42.92 12.32 -30.60
CA SER A 66 43.45 13.56 -30.04
C SER A 66 42.50 14.20 -29.03
N SER A 67 41.21 14.28 -29.37
CA SER A 67 40.16 14.84 -28.51
C SER A 67 40.06 14.07 -27.19
N ASN A 68 40.06 12.74 -27.26
CA ASN A 68 40.04 11.90 -26.06
C ASN A 68 41.31 12.07 -25.23
N SER A 69 42.48 12.13 -25.87
CA SER A 69 43.71 12.35 -25.12
C SER A 69 43.74 13.70 -24.41
N LEU A 70 43.24 14.77 -25.03
CA LEU A 70 43.16 16.09 -24.39
C LEU A 70 42.15 16.09 -23.24
N HIS A 71 40.97 15.49 -23.46
CA HIS A 71 39.94 15.40 -22.44
C HIS A 71 40.38 14.54 -21.24
N SER A 72 41.00 13.38 -21.47
CA SER A 72 41.55 12.55 -20.39
C SER A 72 42.67 13.26 -19.62
N LEU A 73 43.53 14.01 -20.33
CA LEU A 73 44.57 14.80 -19.70
C LEU A 73 43.99 15.92 -18.82
N TYR A 74 42.94 16.59 -19.30
CA TYR A 74 42.18 17.58 -18.55
C TYR A 74 41.44 16.96 -17.36
N GLY A 75 40.82 15.79 -17.52
CA GLY A 75 40.15 15.10 -16.41
C GLY A 75 41.07 14.74 -15.24
N THR A 76 42.39 14.63 -15.47
CA THR A 76 43.36 14.44 -14.37
C THR A 76 44.06 15.71 -13.93
N ASN A 77 44.27 16.70 -14.81
CA ASN A 77 45.15 17.86 -14.57
C ASN A 77 44.51 19.25 -14.83
N GLY A 78 43.24 19.29 -15.20
CA GLY A 78 42.46 20.51 -15.43
C GLY A 78 41.52 20.82 -14.27
N GLY A 79 40.52 21.68 -14.48
CA GLY A 79 39.60 22.10 -13.42
C GLY A 79 38.77 20.95 -12.84
N GLY A 80 38.89 20.69 -11.54
CA GLY A 80 38.32 19.52 -10.86
C GLY A 80 39.09 18.21 -11.10
N GLY A 81 40.32 18.29 -11.63
CA GLY A 81 41.17 17.14 -11.89
C GLY A 81 41.68 16.47 -10.62
N THR A 82 41.91 15.15 -10.70
CA THR A 82 42.33 14.34 -9.53
C THR A 82 43.80 14.51 -9.13
N GLN A 83 44.62 15.20 -9.92
CA GLN A 83 46.07 15.34 -9.69
C GLN A 83 46.56 16.77 -9.57
N SER A 84 46.10 17.64 -10.46
CA SER A 84 46.48 19.05 -10.52
C SER A 84 45.41 19.86 -11.26
N GLU A 85 45.53 21.18 -11.22
CA GLU A 85 44.65 22.13 -11.91
C GLU A 85 45.51 23.14 -12.67
N ASP A 86 46.30 22.67 -13.63
CA ASP A 86 47.25 23.46 -14.41
C ASP A 86 47.26 23.12 -15.92
N PHE A 87 46.28 22.35 -16.42
CA PHE A 87 46.09 22.13 -17.86
C PHE A 87 44.74 22.63 -18.36
N THR A 88 44.74 23.42 -19.44
CA THR A 88 43.52 23.79 -20.16
C THR A 88 43.78 23.91 -21.66
N TYR A 89 42.71 23.92 -22.45
CA TYR A 89 42.79 24.01 -23.90
C TYR A 89 41.50 24.56 -24.52
N VAL A 90 41.62 25.03 -25.77
CA VAL A 90 40.48 25.43 -26.61
C VAL A 90 40.44 24.56 -27.86
N SER A 91 39.25 24.08 -28.22
CA SER A 91 38.99 23.29 -29.42
C SER A 91 38.26 24.12 -30.48
N PHE A 92 38.94 24.40 -31.58
CA PHE A 92 38.32 24.88 -32.81
C PHE A 92 37.84 23.67 -33.61
N TRP A 93 36.57 23.34 -33.48
CA TRP A 93 36.00 22.12 -34.05
C TRP A 93 34.96 22.43 -35.14
N GLU A 94 35.02 21.72 -36.26
CA GLU A 94 34.00 21.79 -37.31
C GLU A 94 32.78 20.96 -36.93
N SER A 95 31.63 21.62 -36.82
CA SER A 95 30.33 20.99 -36.56
C SER A 95 29.76 20.30 -37.80
N PRO A 96 29.10 19.13 -37.66
CA PRO A 96 28.31 18.51 -38.71
C PRO A 96 27.11 19.35 -39.17
N THR A 97 26.59 20.25 -38.34
CA THR A 97 25.38 21.02 -38.64
C THR A 97 25.68 22.46 -39.01
N THR A 98 26.59 23.13 -38.29
CA THR A 98 26.90 24.55 -38.49
C THR A 98 28.24 24.80 -39.20
N GLY A 99 29.05 23.77 -39.41
CA GLY A 99 30.39 23.91 -39.96
C GLY A 99 31.36 24.56 -38.96
N TRP A 100 32.32 25.34 -39.46
CA TRP A 100 33.33 25.99 -38.62
C TRP A 100 32.76 27.18 -37.83
N PRO A 101 33.18 27.36 -36.55
CA PRO A 101 32.75 28.50 -35.75
C PRO A 101 33.25 29.81 -36.32
N SER A 102 32.53 30.90 -36.02
CA SER A 102 32.91 32.26 -36.41
C SER A 102 33.98 32.81 -35.49
N GLU A 103 35.22 32.90 -35.98
CA GLU A 103 36.37 33.36 -35.20
C GLU A 103 36.79 34.81 -35.45
N THR A 104 36.07 35.54 -36.31
CA THR A 104 36.35 36.96 -36.59
C THR A 104 36.21 37.80 -35.30
N PRO A 105 37.09 38.78 -35.05
CA PRO A 105 38.19 39.28 -35.90
C PRO A 105 39.53 38.54 -35.74
N ILE A 106 39.67 37.70 -34.72
CA ILE A 106 40.95 37.04 -34.37
C ILE A 106 41.38 36.02 -35.44
N ASN A 107 40.41 35.26 -35.97
CA ASN A 107 40.61 34.23 -37.00
C ASN A 107 41.72 33.23 -36.63
N ARG A 108 41.60 32.63 -35.45
CA ARG A 108 42.69 31.87 -34.79
C ARG A 108 43.09 30.60 -35.54
N ARG A 109 42.17 29.89 -36.21
CA ARG A 109 42.51 28.77 -37.10
C ARG A 109 43.40 29.19 -38.27
N ALA A 110 43.20 30.39 -38.84
CA ALA A 110 44.05 30.89 -39.92
C ALA A 110 45.47 31.19 -39.40
N HIS A 111 45.58 31.68 -38.16
CA HIS A 111 46.84 31.87 -37.46
C HIS A 111 47.55 30.53 -37.17
N ILE A 112 46.83 29.50 -36.72
CA ILE A 112 47.38 28.14 -36.52
C ILE A 112 47.80 27.50 -37.86
N SER A 113 47.12 27.85 -38.95
CA SER A 113 47.39 27.37 -40.32
C SER A 113 47.54 25.83 -40.41
N PRO A 114 46.53 25.06 -39.96
CA PRO A 114 46.62 23.59 -39.91
C PRO A 114 46.86 22.99 -41.30
N SER A 115 47.90 22.16 -41.42
CA SER A 115 48.20 21.43 -42.66
C SER A 115 47.37 20.14 -42.81
N GLY A 116 46.66 19.74 -41.76
CA GLY A 116 45.74 18.60 -41.72
C GLY A 116 44.99 18.53 -40.38
N TYR A 117 44.01 17.63 -40.27
CA TYR A 117 43.23 17.45 -39.04
C TYR A 117 43.47 16.06 -38.42
N PRO A 118 43.62 15.96 -37.09
CA PRO A 118 43.71 17.07 -36.14
C PRO A 118 45.06 17.79 -36.22
N THR A 119 45.06 19.08 -35.85
CA THR A 119 46.28 19.84 -35.51
C THR A 119 46.17 20.28 -34.07
N THR A 120 47.21 20.07 -33.25
CA THR A 120 47.26 20.55 -31.86
C THR A 120 48.54 21.33 -31.63
N VAL A 121 48.39 22.52 -31.05
CA VAL A 121 49.46 23.47 -30.78
C VAL A 121 49.56 23.72 -29.28
N PHE A 122 50.74 23.54 -28.71
CA PHE A 122 51.02 23.90 -27.31
C PHE A 122 51.76 25.23 -27.25
N GLY A 123 51.32 26.12 -26.36
CA GLY A 123 51.98 27.42 -26.12
C GLY A 123 52.18 28.28 -27.38
N ASP A 124 51.20 28.28 -28.29
CA ASP A 124 51.21 29.02 -29.57
C ASP A 124 52.48 28.79 -30.43
N ALA A 125 53.01 27.56 -30.42
CA ALA A 125 54.14 27.18 -31.26
C ALA A 125 53.80 27.30 -32.75
N ALA A 126 54.64 27.99 -33.54
CA ALA A 126 54.47 28.11 -34.99
C ALA A 126 54.84 26.84 -35.77
N SER A 127 55.76 26.03 -35.21
CA SER A 127 56.29 24.79 -35.80
C SER A 127 57.09 24.00 -34.76
N GLY A 128 57.60 22.83 -35.14
CA GLY A 128 58.48 22.02 -34.29
C GLY A 128 57.71 21.04 -33.40
N GLN A 129 58.30 20.66 -32.27
CA GLN A 129 57.76 19.55 -31.46
C GLN A 129 56.38 19.86 -30.85
N TYR A 130 56.08 21.12 -30.56
CA TYR A 130 54.83 21.56 -29.94
C TYR A 130 53.74 21.95 -30.95
N TYR A 131 54.02 21.80 -32.25
CA TYR A 131 53.04 21.92 -33.32
C TYR A 131 52.86 20.55 -33.96
N THR A 132 51.75 19.89 -33.67
CA THR A 132 51.55 18.48 -34.02
C THR A 132 50.38 18.32 -34.97
N SER A 133 50.47 17.33 -35.86
CA SER A 133 49.34 16.90 -36.71
C SER A 133 49.17 15.38 -36.60
N GLY A 134 47.92 14.92 -36.71
CA GLY A 134 47.55 13.51 -36.56
C GLY A 134 47.17 13.10 -35.14
N GLY A 135 46.39 12.01 -35.05
CA GLY A 135 45.86 11.46 -33.79
C GLY A 135 46.97 10.85 -32.93
N GLN A 136 47.14 11.35 -31.71
CA GLN A 136 48.18 10.90 -30.78
C GLN A 136 47.83 11.22 -29.31
N SER A 137 48.63 10.70 -28.38
CA SER A 137 48.57 11.11 -26.97
C SER A 137 49.35 12.40 -26.73
N TYR A 138 48.82 13.26 -25.85
CA TYR A 138 49.44 14.55 -25.54
C TYR A 138 50.17 14.62 -24.19
N ASN A 139 50.22 13.50 -23.46
CA ASN A 139 50.73 13.44 -22.09
C ASN A 139 52.20 13.93 -21.99
N SER A 140 53.06 13.52 -22.93
CA SER A 140 54.47 13.91 -22.93
C SER A 140 54.71 15.39 -23.25
N PHE A 141 53.85 16.00 -24.06
CA PHE A 141 53.96 17.42 -24.42
C PHE A 141 53.60 18.31 -23.22
N TYR A 142 52.56 17.90 -22.49
CA TYR A 142 52.19 18.50 -21.21
C TYR A 142 53.28 18.33 -20.14
N GLN A 143 53.78 17.11 -19.94
CA GLN A 143 54.87 16.82 -18.99
C GLN A 143 56.16 17.61 -19.28
N SER A 144 56.39 17.95 -20.55
CA SER A 144 57.56 18.75 -20.98
C SER A 144 57.34 20.26 -20.85
N GLY A 145 56.18 20.69 -20.33
CA GLY A 145 55.85 22.11 -20.11
C GLY A 145 55.18 22.82 -21.30
N GLY A 146 54.80 22.10 -22.37
CA GLY A 146 53.92 22.63 -23.41
C GLY A 146 54.34 23.95 -24.07
N ASN A 147 55.65 24.17 -24.28
CA ASN A 147 56.21 25.41 -24.86
C ASN A 147 55.92 26.71 -24.08
N MET A 148 55.46 26.63 -22.84
CA MET A 148 55.12 27.80 -22.03
C MET A 148 56.40 28.57 -21.64
N GLN A 149 56.31 29.90 -21.55
CA GLN A 149 57.48 30.76 -21.31
C GLN A 149 57.36 31.49 -19.98
N ASN A 150 58.32 31.26 -19.06
CA ASN A 150 58.36 31.86 -17.72
C ASN A 150 57.03 31.73 -16.97
N ALA A 151 56.36 30.57 -17.09
CA ALA A 151 54.98 30.43 -16.64
C ALA A 151 54.80 30.64 -15.12
N ASN A 152 55.84 30.34 -14.34
CA ASN A 152 55.85 30.54 -12.88
C ASN A 152 55.88 32.00 -12.45
N ASP A 153 56.19 32.94 -13.35
CA ASP A 153 56.18 34.37 -13.03
C ASP A 153 54.78 34.98 -13.14
N TYR A 154 53.77 34.22 -13.57
CA TYR A 154 52.41 34.73 -13.81
C TYR A 154 51.38 33.81 -13.17
N ALA A 155 50.28 34.41 -12.71
CA ALA A 155 49.10 33.66 -12.28
C ALA A 155 47.86 34.22 -12.98
N LEU A 156 46.94 33.33 -13.34
CA LEU A 156 45.68 33.64 -13.99
C LEU A 156 44.57 32.91 -13.24
N THR A 157 43.52 33.63 -12.87
CA THR A 157 42.34 33.06 -12.23
C THR A 157 41.11 33.57 -12.95
N ILE A 158 40.15 32.69 -13.18
CA ILE A 158 38.88 33.01 -13.81
C ILE A 158 37.77 32.67 -12.83
N MET A 159 36.90 33.64 -12.58
CA MET A 159 35.65 33.44 -11.87
C MET A 159 34.53 33.65 -12.88
N GLN A 160 33.51 32.80 -12.84
CA GLN A 160 32.28 33.03 -13.58
C GLN A 160 31.09 32.78 -12.67
N SER A 161 30.02 33.54 -12.84
CA SER A 161 28.78 33.38 -12.07
C SER A 161 27.56 33.67 -12.91
N GLN A 162 26.51 32.89 -12.68
CA GLN A 162 25.25 33.09 -13.38
C GLN A 162 24.49 34.30 -12.78
N SER A 163 24.10 35.23 -13.65
CA SER A 163 23.27 36.38 -13.30
C SER A 163 22.09 36.49 -14.27
N GLY A 164 20.94 35.98 -13.84
CA GLY A 164 19.75 35.86 -14.70
C GLY A 164 20.03 34.96 -15.92
N SER A 165 19.89 35.53 -17.13
CA SER A 165 20.16 34.85 -18.40
C SER A 165 21.59 35.05 -18.93
N ASN A 166 22.46 35.69 -18.14
CA ASN A 166 23.84 35.96 -18.51
C ASN A 166 24.82 35.25 -17.58
N MET A 167 26.02 35.02 -18.08
CA MET A 167 27.21 34.64 -17.33
C MET A 167 28.08 35.89 -17.16
N ASN A 168 28.36 36.26 -15.91
CA ASN A 168 29.35 37.29 -15.57
C ASN A 168 30.70 36.61 -15.39
N ILE A 169 31.74 37.15 -16.02
CA ILE A 169 33.07 36.55 -16.11
C ILE A 169 34.09 37.57 -15.65
N ASP A 170 34.90 37.22 -14.66
CA ASP A 170 36.02 38.01 -14.16
C ASP A 170 37.33 37.24 -14.35
N ILE A 171 38.23 37.81 -15.15
CA ILE A 171 39.58 37.27 -15.38
C ILE A 171 40.58 38.15 -14.63
N THR A 172 41.28 37.55 -13.67
CA THR A 172 42.28 38.22 -12.85
C THR A 172 43.67 37.72 -13.22
N ALA A 173 44.51 38.63 -13.71
CA ALA A 173 45.89 38.35 -14.10
C ALA A 173 46.87 38.97 -13.10
N SER A 174 47.89 38.22 -12.72
CA SER A 174 48.92 38.62 -11.75
C SER A 174 50.33 38.36 -12.28
N TYR A 175 51.27 39.20 -11.88
CA TYR A 175 52.70 39.00 -12.13
C TYR A 175 53.45 38.86 -10.81
N LEU A 176 54.27 37.82 -10.69
CA LEU A 176 55.05 37.44 -9.51
C LEU A 176 56.54 37.78 -9.67
N GLY A 177 56.97 38.08 -10.90
CA GLY A 177 58.35 38.48 -11.21
C GLY A 177 58.68 39.92 -10.81
N SER A 178 59.80 40.46 -11.31
CA SER A 178 60.25 41.83 -11.01
C SER A 178 59.96 42.81 -12.15
N GLY A 179 59.62 44.05 -11.80
CA GLY A 179 59.29 45.11 -12.77
C GLY A 179 57.82 45.09 -13.21
N SER A 180 57.56 45.64 -14.40
CA SER A 180 56.23 45.67 -15.01
C SER A 180 56.25 44.99 -16.37
N LYS A 181 55.19 44.24 -16.68
CA LYS A 181 55.04 43.50 -17.94
C LYS A 181 53.65 43.76 -18.52
N THR A 182 53.58 44.04 -19.82
CA THR A 182 52.30 44.08 -20.52
C THR A 182 52.03 42.72 -21.14
N VAL A 183 50.86 42.17 -20.84
CA VAL A 183 50.35 40.91 -21.40
C VAL A 183 49.01 41.16 -22.07
N TYR A 184 48.62 40.23 -22.93
CA TYR A 184 47.37 40.23 -23.66
C TYR A 184 46.55 39.01 -23.24
N ILE A 185 45.30 39.25 -22.89
CA ILE A 185 44.37 38.22 -22.42
C ILE A 185 43.72 37.59 -23.65
N TYR A 186 44.20 36.41 -24.03
CA TYR A 186 43.44 35.48 -24.87
C TYR A 186 42.31 34.95 -24.00
N ALA A 187 41.05 35.18 -24.37
CA ALA A 187 39.95 34.63 -23.59
C ALA A 187 38.76 34.30 -24.50
N ALA A 188 38.17 33.13 -24.27
CA ALA A 188 37.08 32.61 -25.05
C ALA A 188 36.06 31.90 -24.17
N VAL A 189 34.80 31.98 -24.59
CA VAL A 189 33.72 31.11 -24.13
C VAL A 189 33.76 29.84 -24.95
N THR A 190 33.70 28.70 -24.28
CA THR A 190 33.66 27.37 -24.87
C THR A 190 32.52 26.56 -24.27
N GLU A 191 32.09 25.53 -25.00
CA GLU A 191 31.26 24.44 -24.48
C GLU A 191 32.19 23.40 -23.85
N GLU A 192 32.01 23.12 -22.56
CA GLU A 192 32.79 22.09 -21.85
C GLU A 192 32.66 20.74 -22.57
N THR A 193 31.43 20.38 -22.95
CA THR A 193 31.09 19.23 -23.78
C THR A 193 30.20 19.68 -24.93
N SER A 194 30.61 19.41 -26.17
CA SER A 194 29.77 19.73 -27.33
C SER A 194 28.44 18.98 -27.28
N PRO A 195 27.31 19.59 -27.69
CA PRO A 195 26.05 18.88 -27.90
C PRO A 195 26.13 17.82 -29.01
N GLU A 196 27.13 17.93 -29.89
CA GLU A 196 27.28 17.11 -31.08
C GLU A 196 28.38 16.06 -30.93
N VAL A 197 28.30 15.00 -31.73
CA VAL A 197 29.24 13.87 -31.71
C VAL A 197 30.05 13.77 -33.00
N TYR A 198 31.17 13.04 -32.93
CA TYR A 198 31.93 12.64 -34.13
C TYR A 198 31.11 11.69 -35.01
N SER A 199 31.21 11.79 -36.34
CA SER A 199 30.35 11.03 -37.29
C SER A 199 30.46 9.51 -37.18
N ASN A 200 31.58 9.00 -36.66
CA ASN A 200 31.89 7.57 -36.59
C ASN A 200 31.79 7.04 -35.15
N SER A 201 31.16 7.77 -34.24
CA SER A 201 30.92 7.35 -32.86
C SER A 201 29.60 7.93 -32.36
N ASN A 202 28.75 7.11 -31.76
CA ASN A 202 27.45 7.59 -31.27
C ASN A 202 27.54 8.34 -29.94
N ASN A 203 28.65 8.24 -29.21
CA ASN A 203 28.77 8.74 -27.83
C ASN A 203 30.04 9.56 -27.57
N LEU A 204 30.81 9.92 -28.61
CA LEU A 204 32.03 10.70 -28.42
C LEU A 204 31.82 12.15 -28.78
N HIS A 205 31.87 13.00 -27.76
CA HIS A 205 31.75 14.45 -27.88
C HIS A 205 33.14 15.10 -27.86
N PRO A 206 33.41 16.10 -28.72
CA PRO A 206 34.54 17.00 -28.51
C PRO A 206 34.28 17.89 -27.28
N HIS A 207 35.36 18.31 -26.63
CA HIS A 207 35.32 19.08 -25.40
C HIS A 207 36.02 20.42 -25.57
N HIS A 208 35.63 21.41 -24.76
CA HIS A 208 36.16 22.78 -24.77
C HIS A 208 36.00 23.47 -26.13
N VAL A 209 34.84 23.27 -26.77
CA VAL A 209 34.58 23.74 -28.14
C VAL A 209 34.34 25.24 -28.16
N PHE A 210 35.14 25.97 -28.93
CA PHE A 210 35.07 27.43 -29.04
C PHE A 210 33.69 27.91 -29.52
N GLN A 211 33.12 28.89 -28.81
CA GLN A 211 31.87 29.55 -29.17
C GLN A 211 32.07 31.04 -29.49
N GLN A 212 32.75 31.78 -28.60
CA GLN A 212 32.86 33.24 -28.74
C GLN A 212 34.12 33.80 -28.08
N TRP A 213 34.68 34.86 -28.66
CA TRP A 213 35.79 35.61 -28.05
C TRP A 213 35.33 36.59 -26.96
N LEU A 214 36.13 36.72 -25.91
CA LEU A 214 36.07 37.84 -24.96
C LEU A 214 37.08 38.91 -25.38
N LEU A 215 36.60 39.86 -26.19
CA LEU A 215 37.44 40.88 -26.83
C LEU A 215 37.60 42.13 -25.97
N ASN A 216 38.56 42.96 -26.37
CA ASN A 216 38.69 44.32 -25.88
C ASN A 216 37.46 45.19 -26.19
N SER A 217 37.37 46.35 -25.55
CA SER A 217 36.25 47.30 -25.75
C SER A 217 36.05 47.77 -27.21
N ALA A 218 37.11 47.71 -28.04
CA ALA A 218 37.05 48.05 -29.46
C ALA A 218 36.59 46.88 -30.35
N GLN A 219 36.32 45.71 -29.78
CA GLN A 219 35.96 44.47 -30.47
C GLN A 219 36.93 44.10 -31.60
N SER A 220 38.22 44.39 -31.43
CA SER A 220 39.23 44.26 -32.48
C SER A 220 40.37 43.30 -32.13
N GLY A 221 40.46 42.85 -30.88
CA GLY A 221 41.59 42.03 -30.43
C GLY A 221 41.49 41.62 -28.97
N PHE A 222 42.54 40.94 -28.49
CA PHE A 222 42.74 40.61 -27.08
C PHE A 222 42.86 41.87 -26.20
N GLU A 223 42.35 41.78 -24.97
CA GLU A 223 42.47 42.85 -23.98
C GLU A 223 43.89 42.90 -23.43
N SER A 224 44.55 44.06 -23.47
CA SER A 224 45.91 44.23 -22.94
C SER A 224 45.89 44.77 -21.52
N VAL A 225 46.72 44.22 -20.64
CA VAL A 225 46.89 44.68 -19.26
C VAL A 225 48.37 44.81 -18.91
N THR A 226 48.72 45.83 -18.14
CA THR A 226 50.05 45.98 -17.57
C THR A 226 50.03 45.49 -16.13
N LEU A 227 50.84 44.48 -15.84
CA LEU A 227 50.96 43.82 -14.56
C LEU A 227 52.24 44.27 -13.85
N THR A 228 52.14 44.51 -12.56
CA THR A 228 53.27 44.81 -11.66
C THR A 228 53.15 43.90 -10.45
N ASN A 229 54.28 43.47 -9.90
CA ASN A 229 54.28 42.60 -8.73
C ASN A 229 53.42 43.16 -7.58
N GLY A 230 52.60 42.30 -6.99
CA GLY A 230 51.69 42.63 -5.90
C GLY A 230 50.42 43.40 -6.31
N ASN A 231 50.22 43.69 -7.60
CA ASN A 231 49.06 44.41 -8.11
C ASN A 231 48.36 43.59 -9.21
N PRO A 232 47.46 42.66 -8.85
CA PRO A 232 46.65 41.93 -9.82
C PRO A 232 45.71 42.88 -10.57
N VAL A 233 45.40 42.56 -11.82
CA VAL A 233 44.45 43.31 -12.66
C VAL A 233 43.30 42.40 -13.06
N THR A 234 42.08 42.83 -12.76
CA THR A 234 40.85 42.11 -13.12
C THR A 234 40.16 42.79 -14.30
N LYS A 235 39.64 41.99 -15.22
CA LYS A 235 38.81 42.42 -16.35
C LYS A 235 37.52 41.61 -16.37
N SER A 236 36.42 42.28 -16.70
CA SER A 236 35.07 41.72 -16.57
C SER A 236 34.34 41.71 -17.91
N TRP A 237 33.59 40.66 -18.16
CA TRP A 237 32.69 40.49 -19.30
C TRP A 237 31.33 39.96 -18.84
N THR A 238 30.29 40.26 -19.60
CA THR A 238 28.96 39.68 -19.44
C THR A 238 28.55 39.06 -20.77
N VAL A 239 28.26 37.76 -20.77
CA VAL A 239 27.91 37.00 -21.97
C VAL A 239 26.58 36.30 -21.78
N PRO A 240 25.65 36.33 -22.75
CA PRO A 240 24.42 35.54 -22.67
C PRO A 240 24.72 34.05 -22.53
N ILE A 241 24.02 33.34 -21.65
CA ILE A 241 24.16 31.88 -21.50
C ILE A 241 23.83 31.16 -22.82
N SER A 242 22.98 31.75 -23.65
CA SER A 242 22.64 31.25 -24.99
C SER A 242 23.80 31.25 -25.99
N ALA A 243 24.98 31.76 -25.62
CA ALA A 243 26.20 31.59 -26.41
C ALA A 243 26.73 30.13 -26.38
N VAL A 244 26.23 29.32 -25.45
CA VAL A 244 26.60 27.92 -25.22
C VAL A 244 25.33 27.07 -25.28
N SER A 245 25.44 25.87 -25.82
CA SER A 245 24.33 24.91 -25.89
C SER A 245 24.37 23.95 -24.69
N ALA A 246 23.21 23.39 -24.33
CA ALA A 246 23.16 22.23 -23.43
C ALA A 246 23.84 21.03 -24.10
N GLY A 247 24.72 20.33 -23.38
CA GLY A 247 25.55 19.25 -23.92
C GLY A 247 26.03 18.29 -22.84
N GLY A 248 26.23 17.01 -23.17
CA GLY A 248 26.73 16.00 -22.21
C GLY A 248 25.83 15.78 -20.98
N GLY A 249 24.51 15.99 -21.11
CA GLY A 249 23.55 15.90 -20.00
C GLY A 249 23.48 17.16 -19.11
N LYS A 250 24.29 18.18 -19.39
CA LYS A 250 24.33 19.47 -18.67
C LYS A 250 23.46 20.52 -19.35
N SER A 251 22.85 21.41 -18.57
CA SER A 251 22.21 22.63 -19.08
C SER A 251 23.23 23.56 -19.75
N ALA A 252 22.77 24.53 -20.53
CA ALA A 252 23.67 25.50 -21.18
C ALA A 252 24.50 26.31 -20.17
N ALA A 253 23.96 26.59 -18.97
CA ALA A 253 24.69 27.28 -17.92
C ALA A 253 25.80 26.40 -17.31
N GLU A 254 25.51 25.12 -17.09
CA GLU A 254 26.48 24.15 -16.56
C GLU A 254 27.54 23.74 -17.58
N ASN A 255 27.21 23.79 -18.87
CA ASN A 255 28.14 23.49 -19.96
C ASN A 255 29.00 24.70 -20.38
N PHE A 256 28.79 25.85 -19.74
CA PHE A 256 29.49 27.10 -20.06
C PHE A 256 30.88 27.08 -19.42
N LEU A 257 31.93 27.14 -20.26
CA LEU A 257 33.31 27.15 -19.79
C LEU A 257 34.03 28.39 -20.33
N THR A 258 34.65 29.16 -19.44
CA THR A 258 35.52 30.26 -19.86
C THR A 258 36.96 29.79 -19.84
N VAL A 259 37.67 29.88 -20.96
CA VAL A 259 39.11 29.54 -21.05
C VAL A 259 39.90 30.82 -21.35
N ALA A 260 41.00 31.05 -20.64
CA ALA A 260 41.89 32.17 -20.91
C ALA A 260 43.37 31.83 -20.80
N ALA A 261 44.19 32.60 -21.52
CA ALA A 261 45.63 32.53 -21.50
C ALA A 261 46.26 33.94 -21.57
N LEU A 262 47.43 34.09 -20.96
CA LEU A 262 48.22 35.32 -21.03
C LEU A 262 49.29 35.18 -22.10
N MET A 263 49.32 36.12 -23.04
CA MET A 263 50.31 36.17 -24.12
C MET A 263 51.19 37.42 -24.02
N ASN A 264 52.44 37.33 -24.45
CA ASN A 264 53.38 38.47 -24.44
C ASN A 264 53.20 39.45 -25.62
N GLY A 265 52.11 39.36 -26.36
CA GLY A 265 51.79 40.23 -27.50
C GLY A 265 50.37 40.02 -28.01
N ASP A 266 50.00 40.79 -29.04
CA ASP A 266 48.71 40.69 -29.70
C ASP A 266 48.50 39.38 -30.48
N HIS A 267 47.31 39.23 -31.06
CA HIS A 267 46.85 38.05 -31.78
C HIS A 267 47.39 37.90 -33.22
N THR A 268 48.21 38.82 -33.74
CA THR A 268 48.56 38.84 -35.17
C THR A 268 49.78 38.01 -35.54
N ASN A 269 50.59 37.62 -34.55
CA ASN A 269 51.80 36.81 -34.72
C ASN A 269 51.84 35.75 -33.64
N HIS A 270 52.68 34.72 -33.80
CA HIS A 270 52.86 33.72 -32.75
C HIS A 270 53.50 34.38 -31.52
N ARG A 271 52.90 34.17 -30.35
CA ARG A 271 53.32 34.78 -29.09
C ARG A 271 53.78 33.72 -28.10
N SER A 272 54.53 34.17 -27.10
CA SER A 272 54.81 33.34 -25.94
C SER A 272 53.60 33.34 -25.01
N VAL A 273 53.09 32.15 -24.70
CA VAL A 273 52.07 31.97 -23.67
C VAL A 273 52.76 31.83 -22.32
N VAL A 274 52.33 32.64 -21.36
CA VAL A 274 52.98 32.78 -20.05
C VAL A 274 52.10 32.33 -18.88
N SER A 275 50.81 32.08 -19.11
CA SER A 275 49.90 31.47 -18.12
C SER A 275 48.60 31.08 -18.82
N ALA A 276 47.84 30.17 -18.23
CA ALA A 276 46.50 29.83 -18.69
C ALA A 276 45.67 29.25 -17.55
N ALA A 277 44.35 29.38 -17.66
CA ALA A 277 43.38 28.85 -16.73
C ALA A 277 42.03 28.74 -17.44
N ASP A 278 41.12 27.96 -16.88
CA ASP A 278 39.70 28.04 -17.17
C ASP A 278 38.89 28.27 -15.88
N SER A 279 37.60 28.51 -16.04
CA SER A 279 36.69 28.78 -14.94
C SER A 279 36.48 27.60 -13.99
N ASN A 280 36.83 26.37 -14.38
CA ASN A 280 36.73 25.20 -13.50
C ASN A 280 37.97 25.02 -12.61
N MET A 281 39.08 25.70 -12.93
CA MET A 281 40.34 25.72 -12.16
C MET A 281 40.39 26.87 -11.13
N GLY A 282 39.42 27.78 -11.17
CA GLY A 282 39.30 28.87 -10.20
C GLY A 282 38.63 28.41 -8.90
N PRO A 283 38.84 29.13 -7.78
CA PRO A 283 38.14 28.84 -6.53
C PRO A 283 36.63 29.02 -6.73
N LYS A 284 35.85 28.02 -6.31
CA LYS A 284 34.40 27.96 -6.59
C LYS A 284 33.60 28.52 -5.43
N LEU A 285 32.50 29.22 -5.73
CA LEU A 285 31.50 29.60 -4.75
C LEU A 285 30.23 28.80 -5.06
N ASP A 286 29.76 27.99 -4.12
CA ASP A 286 28.65 27.08 -4.35
C ASP A 286 27.90 26.82 -3.05
N LEU A 287 26.62 27.19 -3.01
CA LEU A 287 25.71 26.88 -1.91
C LEU A 287 24.74 25.80 -2.36
N ALA A 288 24.52 24.79 -1.52
CA ALA A 288 23.56 23.73 -1.78
C ALA A 288 22.56 23.61 -0.64
N LEU A 289 21.32 23.26 -0.97
CA LEU A 289 20.34 22.80 0.00
C LEU A 289 20.38 21.28 0.10
N THR A 290 20.40 20.77 1.33
CA THR A 290 20.36 19.34 1.62
C THR A 290 19.46 19.06 2.82
N GLY A 291 18.98 17.81 2.90
CA GLY A 291 18.26 17.32 4.08
C GLY A 291 16.91 18.00 4.33
N MET A 292 16.10 18.23 3.29
CA MET A 292 14.72 18.68 3.47
C MET A 292 13.95 17.62 4.25
N LYS A 293 13.49 17.98 5.45
CA LYS A 293 12.69 17.15 6.32
C LYS A 293 11.35 17.83 6.58
N VAL A 294 10.30 17.02 6.54
CA VAL A 294 8.95 17.39 6.96
C VAL A 294 8.60 16.46 8.10
N SER A 295 8.11 17.01 9.20
CA SER A 295 7.65 16.22 10.35
C SER A 295 6.37 16.79 10.93
N ASN A 296 5.59 15.93 11.56
CA ASN A 296 4.39 16.30 12.29
C ASN A 296 4.42 15.63 13.66
N ASP A 297 4.27 16.41 14.72
CA ASP A 297 4.31 15.93 16.10
C ASP A 297 3.18 14.94 16.41
N VAL A 298 2.06 15.02 15.70
CA VAL A 298 0.90 14.14 15.89
C VAL A 298 1.07 12.82 15.14
N ALA A 299 1.67 12.85 13.95
CA ALA A 299 1.89 11.68 13.10
C ALA A 299 3.18 11.90 12.28
N PRO A 300 4.32 11.26 12.62
CA PRO A 300 5.64 11.63 12.10
C PRO A 300 5.76 11.71 10.57
N ASP A 301 5.03 10.87 9.86
CA ASP A 301 5.15 10.65 8.41
C ASP A 301 3.90 11.08 7.61
N SER A 302 2.90 11.67 8.26
CA SER A 302 1.65 12.08 7.62
C SER A 302 1.05 13.37 8.19
N TYR A 303 0.07 13.94 7.50
CA TYR A 303 -0.75 15.04 8.00
C TYR A 303 -2.23 14.81 7.71
N ILE A 304 -3.09 15.27 8.61
CA ILE A 304 -4.48 15.58 8.34
C ILE A 304 -4.57 17.08 8.11
N ARG A 305 -5.40 17.53 7.16
CA ARG A 305 -5.62 18.97 6.95
C ARG A 305 -6.03 19.68 8.25
N GLY A 306 -5.26 20.70 8.61
CA GLY A 306 -5.39 21.41 9.88
C GLY A 306 -4.28 21.09 10.88
N ASP A 307 -3.49 20.04 10.62
CA ASP A 307 -2.25 19.79 11.33
C ASP A 307 -1.24 20.91 11.03
N THR A 308 -0.37 21.17 12.00
CA THR A 308 0.84 21.99 11.80
C THR A 308 2.02 21.06 11.57
N VAL A 309 2.67 21.21 10.41
CA VAL A 309 3.90 20.46 10.07
C VAL A 309 5.11 21.36 10.25
N ASP A 310 6.22 20.77 10.69
CA ASP A 310 7.52 21.42 10.78
C ASP A 310 8.41 21.03 9.60
N LEU A 311 9.02 22.04 9.00
CA LEU A 311 9.92 21.94 7.85
C LEU A 311 11.31 22.28 8.32
N GLU A 312 12.30 21.48 7.92
CA GLU A 312 13.70 21.70 8.21
C GLU A 312 14.52 21.51 6.93
N VAL A 313 15.50 22.38 6.69
CA VAL A 313 16.47 22.21 5.61
C VAL A 313 17.83 22.74 6.03
N THR A 314 18.90 22.17 5.49
CA THR A 314 20.26 22.62 5.72
C THR A 314 20.85 23.27 4.47
N VAL A 315 21.34 24.49 4.61
CA VAL A 315 22.22 25.13 3.62
C VAL A 315 23.65 24.74 3.92
N ARG A 316 24.40 24.33 2.90
CA ARG A 316 25.83 24.03 2.99
C ARG A 316 26.59 24.81 1.93
N ASN A 317 27.69 25.45 2.34
CA ASN A 317 28.68 25.93 1.39
C ASN A 317 29.56 24.75 0.95
N ILE A 318 29.40 24.33 -0.30
CA ILE A 318 30.18 23.26 -0.93
C ILE A 318 31.27 23.80 -1.87
N GLY A 319 31.39 25.12 -1.99
CA GLY A 319 32.47 25.79 -2.68
C GLY A 319 33.76 25.89 -1.86
N ASP A 320 34.77 26.49 -2.48
CA ASP A 320 36.12 26.74 -1.95
C ASP A 320 36.30 28.14 -1.35
N LEU A 321 35.27 28.99 -1.43
CA LEU A 321 35.27 30.35 -0.92
C LEU A 321 34.20 30.56 0.14
N ASP A 322 34.47 31.45 1.09
CA ASP A 322 33.46 31.95 2.02
C ASP A 322 32.38 32.72 1.25
N TYR A 323 31.11 32.47 1.58
CA TYR A 323 29.98 33.18 0.98
C TYR A 323 29.58 34.39 1.82
N THR A 324 29.56 35.59 1.23
CA THR A 324 29.30 36.88 1.94
C THR A 324 28.18 37.73 1.35
N ASP A 325 27.55 37.30 0.26
CA ASP A 325 26.75 38.19 -0.60
C ASP A 325 25.24 38.24 -0.24
N GLY A 326 24.85 37.70 0.91
CA GLY A 326 23.46 37.75 1.40
C GLY A 326 22.53 36.78 0.67
N GLY A 327 21.26 37.14 0.46
CA GLY A 327 20.24 36.22 -0.05
C GLY A 327 19.50 35.49 1.08
N GLY A 328 18.72 34.47 0.73
CA GLY A 328 17.90 33.77 1.71
C GLY A 328 17.27 32.46 1.26
N VAL A 329 16.76 31.72 2.25
CA VAL A 329 16.04 30.46 2.11
C VAL A 329 14.54 30.74 2.13
N GLU A 330 13.82 30.24 1.13
CA GLU A 330 12.36 30.30 1.08
C GLU A 330 11.79 28.87 1.08
N PHE A 331 10.97 28.56 2.08
CA PHE A 331 10.18 27.33 2.10
C PHE A 331 8.95 27.47 1.23
N TYR A 332 8.47 26.37 0.65
CA TYR A 332 7.29 26.35 -0.19
C TYR A 332 6.60 24.98 -0.15
N TYR A 333 5.33 24.93 -0.55
CA TYR A 333 4.66 23.70 -0.98
C TYR A 333 4.29 23.78 -2.47
N ARG A 334 4.08 22.63 -3.11
CA ARG A 334 3.61 22.59 -4.50
C ARG A 334 2.10 22.53 -4.58
N ASP A 335 1.54 23.48 -5.34
CA ASP A 335 0.15 23.44 -5.80
C ASP A 335 0.15 23.25 -7.33
N GLY A 336 0.03 21.98 -7.75
CA GLY A 336 0.26 21.58 -9.13
C GLY A 336 1.68 21.91 -9.59
N ALA A 337 1.81 22.76 -10.61
CA ALA A 337 3.11 23.23 -11.12
C ALA A 337 3.68 24.44 -10.35
N ASN A 338 2.88 25.07 -9.49
CA ASN A 338 3.28 26.29 -8.80
C ASN A 338 3.97 25.98 -7.47
N LYS A 339 5.01 26.77 -7.15
CA LYS A 339 5.65 26.76 -5.82
C LYS A 339 5.05 27.91 -5.01
N VAL A 340 4.29 27.58 -3.97
CA VAL A 340 3.62 28.55 -3.10
C VAL A 340 4.47 28.78 -1.85
N PRO A 341 4.98 30.00 -1.61
CA PRO A 341 5.83 30.28 -0.45
C PRO A 341 5.12 30.00 0.88
N ILE A 342 5.88 29.45 1.83
CA ILE A 342 5.49 29.20 3.21
C ILE A 342 6.22 30.21 4.08
N GLY A 343 5.47 31.12 4.70
CA GLY A 343 6.04 32.22 5.47
C GLY A 343 6.79 33.23 4.59
N GLY A 344 7.92 33.73 5.09
CA GLY A 344 8.78 34.67 4.37
C GLY A 344 10.19 34.14 4.18
N THR A 345 10.95 34.78 3.28
CA THR A 345 12.36 34.45 3.04
C THR A 345 13.20 34.69 4.29
N GLN A 346 13.93 33.66 4.72
CA GLN A 346 14.85 33.71 5.86
C GLN A 346 16.25 34.06 5.37
N SER A 347 16.86 35.12 5.91
CA SER A 347 18.16 35.59 5.43
C SER A 347 19.30 34.59 5.71
N LEU A 348 20.22 34.48 4.75
CA LEU A 348 21.51 33.82 4.96
C LEU A 348 22.35 34.56 6.01
N PRO A 349 23.24 33.87 6.74
CA PRO A 349 24.16 34.54 7.65
C PRO A 349 25.07 35.51 6.88
N ALA A 350 25.61 36.52 7.56
CA ALA A 350 26.51 37.51 6.95
C ALA A 350 27.76 36.86 6.31
N THR A 351 28.19 35.71 6.83
CA THR A 351 29.23 34.90 6.21
C THR A 351 28.91 33.44 6.45
N LEU A 352 28.90 32.64 5.39
CA LEU A 352 28.87 31.19 5.46
C LEU A 352 30.24 30.68 5.01
N PHE A 353 31.07 30.28 5.98
CA PHE A 353 32.44 29.84 5.72
C PHE A 353 32.49 28.64 4.77
N GLN A 354 33.64 28.43 4.13
CA GLN A 354 33.92 27.21 3.35
C GLN A 354 33.56 25.95 4.17
N SER A 355 32.84 25.00 3.56
CA SER A 355 32.29 23.81 4.23
C SER A 355 31.33 24.08 5.40
N GLY A 356 30.96 25.34 5.64
CA GLY A 356 30.02 25.75 6.68
C GLY A 356 28.60 25.32 6.35
N THR A 357 27.82 25.03 7.41
CA THR A 357 26.42 24.66 7.30
C THR A 357 25.54 25.54 8.17
N ARG A 358 24.29 25.70 7.75
CA ARG A 358 23.27 26.40 8.52
C ARG A 358 21.91 25.75 8.30
N THR A 359 21.26 25.37 9.39
CA THR A 359 19.90 24.81 9.35
C THR A 359 18.86 25.92 9.49
N TYR A 360 17.78 25.77 8.73
CA TYR A 360 16.61 26.64 8.71
C TYR A 360 15.37 25.82 8.99
N THR A 361 14.40 26.43 9.67
CA THR A 361 13.13 25.77 9.99
C THR A 361 11.93 26.67 9.71
N ALA A 362 10.78 26.08 9.43
CA ALA A 362 9.50 26.78 9.30
C ALA A 362 8.37 25.86 9.77
N SER A 363 7.29 26.43 10.29
CA SER A 363 6.07 25.68 10.61
C SER A 363 4.94 26.09 9.68
N PHE A 364 4.09 25.15 9.28
CA PHE A 364 3.04 25.36 8.29
C PHE A 364 1.72 24.68 8.68
N ASP A 365 0.62 25.44 8.63
CA ASP A 365 -0.74 24.93 8.80
C ASP A 365 -1.24 24.34 7.46
N THR A 366 -1.53 23.04 7.47
CA THR A 366 -1.94 22.27 6.31
C THR A 366 -3.39 22.52 5.85
N SER A 367 -4.15 23.38 6.53
CA SER A 367 -5.54 23.73 6.17
C SER A 367 -5.68 24.23 4.73
N ALA A 368 -4.65 24.88 4.18
CA ALA A 368 -4.64 25.41 2.82
C ALA A 368 -4.38 24.35 1.74
N LEU A 369 -3.95 23.14 2.12
CA LEU A 369 -3.64 22.07 1.17
C LEU A 369 -4.90 21.44 0.58
N SER A 370 -4.76 20.77 -0.56
CA SER A 370 -5.85 20.11 -1.27
C SER A 370 -6.44 18.93 -0.48
N SER A 371 -7.76 18.81 -0.43
CA SER A 371 -8.45 17.68 0.23
C SER A 371 -8.29 16.35 -0.50
N ASN A 372 -7.93 16.38 -1.80
CA ASN A 372 -7.93 15.20 -2.66
C ASN A 372 -6.51 14.75 -3.06
N ALA A 373 -5.47 15.42 -2.55
CA ALA A 373 -4.09 15.01 -2.78
C ALA A 373 -3.76 13.77 -1.96
N TRP A 374 -3.05 12.80 -2.55
CA TRP A 374 -2.50 11.64 -1.83
C TRP A 374 -1.26 12.02 -1.01
N LYS A 375 -0.47 12.96 -1.52
CA LYS A 375 0.73 13.51 -0.88
C LYS A 375 0.84 14.99 -1.20
N THR A 376 1.58 15.71 -0.36
CA THR A 376 2.01 17.08 -0.66
C THR A 376 3.53 17.14 -0.75
N THR A 377 4.03 17.78 -1.81
CA THR A 377 5.46 18.07 -1.95
C THR A 377 5.77 19.39 -1.26
N PHE A 378 6.61 19.34 -0.25
CA PHE A 378 7.24 20.51 0.37
C PHE A 378 8.63 20.69 -0.20
N GLY A 379 9.16 21.91 -0.14
CA GLY A 379 10.52 22.17 -0.53
C GLY A 379 11.06 23.47 0.04
N ALA A 380 12.34 23.67 -0.20
CA ALA A 380 13.02 24.91 0.09
C ALA A 380 13.88 25.30 -1.11
N ARG A 381 14.06 26.60 -1.31
CA ARG A 381 14.94 27.15 -2.36
C ARG A 381 15.79 28.29 -1.86
N LEU A 382 16.99 28.41 -2.41
CA LEU A 382 17.85 29.57 -2.23
C LEU A 382 17.45 30.67 -3.21
N THR A 383 17.45 31.91 -2.72
CA THR A 383 17.00 33.09 -3.47
C THR A 383 17.95 34.25 -3.25
N GLY A 384 18.12 35.08 -4.27
CA GLY A 384 18.96 36.29 -4.19
C GLY A 384 20.45 36.00 -4.00
N LEU A 385 20.94 34.86 -4.48
CA LEU A 385 22.35 34.54 -4.46
C LEU A 385 23.12 35.37 -5.50
N THR A 386 24.36 35.71 -5.18
CA THR A 386 25.33 36.30 -6.11
C THR A 386 26.60 35.47 -6.08
N GLY A 387 27.24 35.27 -7.24
CA GLY A 387 28.50 34.51 -7.32
C GLY A 387 28.36 32.99 -7.26
N ASP A 388 27.17 32.46 -6.93
CA ASP A 388 26.88 31.03 -6.90
C ASP A 388 27.03 30.39 -8.31
N THR A 389 27.80 29.30 -8.36
CA THR A 389 28.23 28.71 -9.63
C THR A 389 27.32 27.58 -10.12
N ARG A 390 26.40 27.05 -9.29
CA ARG A 390 25.55 25.90 -9.64
C ARG A 390 24.10 26.09 -9.20
N GLY A 391 23.25 26.59 -10.10
CA GLY A 391 21.82 26.78 -9.82
C GLY A 391 21.01 25.51 -9.48
N ALA A 392 21.49 24.31 -9.85
CA ALA A 392 20.70 23.07 -9.76
C ALA A 392 20.55 22.51 -8.34
N ASN A 393 21.50 22.80 -7.44
CA ASN A 393 21.50 22.34 -6.05
C ASN A 393 20.83 23.36 -5.08
N ASN A 394 20.30 24.46 -5.62
CA ASN A 394 19.67 25.54 -4.89
C ASN A 394 18.18 25.29 -4.58
N ASP A 395 17.67 24.09 -4.87
CA ASP A 395 16.28 23.70 -4.63
C ASP A 395 16.23 22.23 -4.21
N VAL A 396 15.48 21.95 -3.16
CA VAL A 396 15.29 20.58 -2.64
C VAL A 396 13.84 20.39 -2.24
N THR A 397 13.34 19.17 -2.43
CA THR A 397 11.96 18.81 -2.12
C THR A 397 11.88 17.53 -1.31
N SER A 398 10.79 17.37 -0.55
CA SER A 398 10.41 16.15 0.13
C SER A 398 8.90 15.97 0.03
N GLU A 399 8.44 14.73 -0.07
CA GLU A 399 7.02 14.38 -0.09
C GLU A 399 6.55 14.01 1.33
N PHE A 400 5.30 14.36 1.64
CA PHE A 400 4.68 14.05 2.92
C PHE A 400 3.26 13.52 2.69
N ASN A 401 2.93 12.40 3.33
CA ASN A 401 1.69 11.68 3.05
C ASN A 401 0.47 12.41 3.63
N HIS A 402 -0.62 12.44 2.88
CA HIS A 402 -1.90 12.93 3.37
C HIS A 402 -2.70 11.76 3.95
N ASP A 403 -3.02 11.87 5.23
CA ASP A 403 -3.88 10.95 5.96
C ASP A 403 -5.34 11.32 5.69
N ARG A 404 -6.03 10.46 4.96
CA ARG A 404 -7.36 10.74 4.39
C ARG A 404 -8.37 9.81 5.03
N PRO A 405 -9.64 10.26 5.18
CA PRO A 405 -10.66 9.39 5.71
C PRO A 405 -10.80 8.11 4.86
N PRO A 406 -10.94 6.94 5.51
CA PRO A 406 -11.11 5.68 4.81
C PRO A 406 -12.45 5.65 4.06
N VAL A 407 -12.62 4.64 3.22
CA VAL A 407 -13.86 4.42 2.46
C VAL A 407 -14.44 3.06 2.82
N ALA A 408 -15.57 3.06 3.52
CA ALA A 408 -16.30 1.83 3.82
C ALA A 408 -16.85 1.17 2.54
N LEU A 409 -16.61 -0.13 2.40
CA LEU A 409 -17.14 -0.96 1.32
C LEU A 409 -18.47 -1.60 1.73
N THR A 410 -19.23 -2.10 0.74
CA THR A 410 -20.48 -2.81 1.02
C THR A 410 -20.20 -4.02 1.92
N PRO A 411 -20.85 -4.14 3.10
CA PRO A 411 -20.65 -5.28 3.97
C PRO A 411 -21.25 -6.54 3.36
N GLN A 412 -20.73 -7.70 3.77
CA GLN A 412 -21.23 -9.00 3.34
C GLN A 412 -21.96 -9.65 4.51
N VAL A 413 -23.24 -10.00 4.30
CA VAL A 413 -24.10 -10.58 5.32
C VAL A 413 -24.33 -12.05 5.03
N ASN A 414 -24.14 -12.92 6.02
CA ASN A 414 -24.35 -14.36 5.88
C ASN A 414 -24.84 -15.01 7.19
N PRO A 415 -25.99 -15.69 7.19
CA PRO A 415 -27.00 -15.73 6.13
C PRO A 415 -27.81 -14.42 6.04
N ILE A 416 -28.38 -14.12 4.87
CA ILE A 416 -29.21 -12.92 4.63
C ILE A 416 -30.66 -13.05 5.13
N SER A 417 -31.05 -14.25 5.56
CA SER A 417 -32.39 -14.54 6.08
C SER A 417 -32.25 -15.47 7.27
N VAL A 418 -32.80 -15.05 8.41
CA VAL A 418 -32.71 -15.78 9.68
C VAL A 418 -34.04 -15.75 10.41
N GLU A 419 -34.21 -16.73 11.30
CA GLU A 419 -35.25 -16.73 12.32
C GLU A 419 -34.83 -15.81 13.48
N ARG A 420 -35.77 -15.35 14.31
CA ARG A 420 -35.41 -14.56 15.50
C ARG A 420 -34.62 -15.40 16.49
N GLY A 421 -33.75 -14.76 17.26
CA GLY A 421 -32.83 -15.45 18.18
C GLY A 421 -31.63 -16.11 17.48
N ALA A 422 -31.51 -15.99 16.15
CA ALA A 422 -30.38 -16.53 15.41
C ALA A 422 -29.25 -15.51 15.24
N GLU A 423 -28.05 -16.04 15.02
CA GLU A 423 -26.83 -15.26 14.77
C GLU A 423 -26.60 -15.06 13.27
N VAL A 424 -26.11 -13.86 12.92
CA VAL A 424 -25.76 -13.45 11.56
C VAL A 424 -24.31 -12.99 11.56
N LEU A 425 -23.55 -13.48 10.58
CA LEU A 425 -22.18 -13.06 10.36
C LEU A 425 -22.14 -11.89 9.38
N ILE A 426 -21.43 -10.83 9.74
CA ILE A 426 -21.29 -9.62 8.93
C ILE A 426 -19.81 -9.34 8.74
N THR A 427 -19.33 -9.52 7.51
CA THR A 427 -17.95 -9.16 7.14
C THR A 427 -17.93 -7.74 6.61
N VAL A 428 -17.20 -6.86 7.28
CA VAL A 428 -17.03 -5.45 6.91
C VAL A 428 -15.63 -5.19 6.38
N ARG A 429 -15.51 -4.27 5.42
CA ARG A 429 -14.24 -3.93 4.75
C ARG A 429 -14.17 -2.44 4.47
N ALA A 430 -12.94 -1.94 4.36
CA ALA A 430 -12.65 -0.56 3.97
C ALA A 430 -11.48 -0.52 2.99
N ASP A 431 -11.46 0.53 2.17
CA ASP A 431 -10.26 1.00 1.51
C ASP A 431 -9.65 2.11 2.39
N ALA A 432 -8.34 2.03 2.67
CA ALA A 432 -7.64 3.06 3.45
C ALA A 432 -7.69 4.44 2.75
N ASN A 433 -7.77 4.46 1.41
CA ASN A 433 -7.89 5.67 0.60
C ASN A 433 -6.69 6.65 0.75
N ASP A 434 -5.55 6.13 1.21
CA ASP A 434 -4.25 6.81 1.29
C ASP A 434 -3.08 5.82 1.35
N GLU A 435 -1.88 6.32 1.72
CA GLU A 435 -0.65 5.52 1.94
C GLU A 435 -0.23 5.48 3.42
N VAL A 436 -1.12 5.86 4.34
CA VAL A 436 -0.84 5.96 5.78
C VAL A 436 -1.47 4.77 6.50
N ASP A 437 -2.71 4.48 6.17
CA ASP A 437 -3.50 3.45 6.82
C ASP A 437 -3.53 2.12 6.08
N THR A 438 -3.95 1.10 6.81
CA THR A 438 -4.21 -0.25 6.31
C THR A 438 -5.58 -0.69 6.78
N THR A 439 -6.14 -1.73 6.16
CA THR A 439 -7.40 -2.31 6.63
C THR A 439 -7.27 -2.82 8.08
N ALA A 440 -6.08 -3.27 8.47
CA ALA A 440 -5.78 -3.66 9.85
C ALA A 440 -5.79 -2.49 10.86
N SER A 441 -5.33 -1.29 10.48
CA SER A 441 -5.38 -0.09 11.35
C SER A 441 -6.78 0.53 11.42
N THR A 442 -7.68 0.12 10.54
CA THR A 442 -9.06 0.60 10.49
C THR A 442 -9.99 -0.20 11.41
N THR A 443 -10.89 0.48 12.10
CA THR A 443 -12.00 -0.07 12.89
C THR A 443 -13.36 0.28 12.26
N PHE A 444 -14.46 -0.33 12.71
CA PHE A 444 -15.78 -0.09 12.13
C PHE A 444 -16.85 0.14 13.18
N GLU A 445 -17.81 1.00 12.82
CA GLU A 445 -19.11 1.05 13.48
C GLU A 445 -20.16 0.41 12.57
N LEU A 446 -20.99 -0.44 13.16
CA LEU A 446 -22.04 -1.19 12.48
C LEU A 446 -23.36 -0.99 13.23
N GLU A 447 -24.40 -0.65 12.49
CA GLU A 447 -25.73 -0.43 13.04
C GLU A 447 -26.80 -1.05 12.14
N THR A 448 -27.92 -1.41 12.75
CA THR A 448 -29.10 -1.99 12.10
C THR A 448 -30.35 -1.19 12.42
N ARG A 449 -31.39 -1.36 11.60
CA ARG A 449 -32.74 -0.87 11.89
C ARG A 449 -33.78 -1.65 11.10
N LYS A 450 -35.04 -1.65 11.55
CA LYS A 450 -36.14 -2.12 10.71
C LYS A 450 -36.32 -1.21 9.50
N SER A 451 -36.40 -1.77 8.30
CA SER A 451 -36.55 -1.00 7.06
C SER A 451 -37.77 -0.07 7.13
N GLY A 452 -37.59 1.18 6.72
CA GLY A 452 -38.65 2.21 6.77
C GLY A 452 -38.74 2.98 8.09
N THR A 453 -37.96 2.61 9.11
CA THR A 453 -37.82 3.39 10.35
C THR A 453 -36.62 4.34 10.30
N SER A 454 -36.56 5.32 11.21
CA SER A 454 -35.49 6.34 11.23
C SER A 454 -34.38 6.08 12.24
N ALA A 455 -34.64 5.32 13.30
CA ALA A 455 -33.69 5.09 14.39
C ALA A 455 -32.76 3.92 14.07
N TRP A 456 -31.45 4.14 14.18
CA TRP A 456 -30.42 3.10 14.05
C TRP A 456 -29.98 2.64 15.43
N SER A 457 -29.65 1.36 15.56
CA SER A 457 -29.13 0.77 16.79
C SER A 457 -27.95 -0.16 16.52
N SER A 458 -26.99 -0.18 17.45
CA SER A 458 -25.92 -1.18 17.50
C SER A 458 -26.26 -2.36 18.43
N ASP A 459 -27.49 -2.42 18.95
CA ASP A 459 -27.92 -3.52 19.83
C ASP A 459 -27.82 -4.86 19.09
N GLY A 460 -27.33 -5.88 19.79
CA GLY A 460 -27.10 -7.22 19.22
C GLY A 460 -25.85 -7.34 18.36
N VAL A 461 -25.12 -6.25 18.07
CA VAL A 461 -23.84 -6.28 17.36
C VAL A 461 -22.68 -6.52 18.33
N SER A 462 -21.83 -7.48 18.02
CA SER A 462 -20.60 -7.78 18.78
C SER A 462 -19.47 -8.25 17.84
N GLY A 463 -18.25 -8.34 18.36
CA GLY A 463 -17.07 -8.73 17.58
C GLY A 463 -16.35 -7.55 16.93
N GLY A 464 -15.63 -7.84 15.85
CA GLY A 464 -14.87 -6.85 15.08
C GLY A 464 -13.43 -6.64 15.54
N GLU A 465 -12.94 -7.34 16.56
CA GLU A 465 -11.58 -7.20 17.06
C GLU A 465 -10.55 -7.88 16.14
N ASP A 466 -10.93 -8.99 15.52
CA ASP A 466 -10.06 -9.81 14.69
C ASP A 466 -10.10 -9.40 13.21
N VAL A 467 -8.91 -9.29 12.61
CA VAL A 467 -8.76 -9.11 11.16
C VAL A 467 -8.88 -10.47 10.48
N VAL A 468 -9.85 -10.59 9.58
CA VAL A 468 -10.09 -11.79 8.77
C VAL A 468 -9.51 -11.61 7.36
N PHE A 469 -9.11 -12.73 6.74
CA PHE A 469 -8.54 -12.77 5.39
C PHE A 469 -7.33 -11.85 5.17
N ALA A 470 -6.48 -11.71 6.20
CA ALA A 470 -5.31 -10.86 6.18
C ALA A 470 -4.38 -11.13 4.98
N GLY A 471 -3.90 -10.06 4.35
CA GLY A 471 -3.03 -10.12 3.17
C GLY A 471 -3.74 -10.50 1.87
N SER A 472 -5.07 -10.53 1.84
CA SER A 472 -5.87 -10.80 0.64
C SER A 472 -6.71 -9.58 0.23
N PRO A 473 -7.22 -9.53 -1.02
CA PRO A 473 -8.19 -8.51 -1.44
C PRO A 473 -9.52 -8.51 -0.66
N PHE A 474 -9.70 -9.49 0.23
CA PHE A 474 -10.88 -9.65 1.07
C PHE A 474 -10.58 -9.38 2.54
N GLU A 475 -9.41 -8.82 2.87
CA GLU A 475 -9.08 -8.39 4.23
C GLU A 475 -10.19 -7.50 4.80
N GLY A 476 -10.62 -7.80 6.01
CA GLY A 476 -11.75 -7.16 6.66
C GLY A 476 -11.85 -7.53 8.13
N ARG A 477 -12.98 -7.20 8.75
CA ARG A 477 -13.32 -7.59 10.12
C ARG A 477 -14.67 -8.27 10.14
N GLU A 478 -14.84 -9.19 11.06
CA GLU A 478 -16.06 -9.98 11.19
C GLU A 478 -16.82 -9.61 12.45
N TYR A 479 -18.10 -9.31 12.29
CA TYR A 479 -19.03 -8.97 13.35
C TYR A 479 -20.12 -10.03 13.40
N THR A 480 -20.59 -10.31 14.62
CA THR A 480 -21.76 -11.14 14.86
C THR A 480 -22.92 -10.23 15.25
N TYR A 481 -24.02 -10.34 14.52
CA TYR A 481 -25.29 -9.72 14.85
C TYR A 481 -26.28 -10.79 15.32
N VAL A 482 -26.71 -10.70 16.59
CA VAL A 482 -27.70 -11.61 17.17
C VAL A 482 -29.07 -10.94 17.10
N THR A 483 -29.98 -11.55 16.34
CA THR A 483 -31.38 -11.11 16.32
C THR A 483 -32.06 -11.42 17.66
N THR A 484 -32.85 -10.51 18.21
CA THR A 484 -33.60 -10.78 19.44
C THR A 484 -34.96 -11.38 19.13
N ILE A 485 -35.52 -12.14 20.08
CA ILE A 485 -36.86 -12.74 19.96
C ILE A 485 -37.98 -11.69 19.86
N ASP A 486 -37.76 -10.49 20.39
CA ASP A 486 -38.72 -9.38 20.32
C ASP A 486 -38.67 -8.59 19.00
N MET A 487 -37.77 -8.95 18.06
CA MET A 487 -37.71 -8.26 16.77
C MET A 487 -39.00 -8.49 15.98
N GLU A 488 -39.47 -7.47 15.27
CA GLU A 488 -40.57 -7.64 14.34
C GLU A 488 -40.09 -8.36 13.07
N THR A 489 -40.88 -9.27 12.51
CA THR A 489 -40.53 -9.88 11.23
C THR A 489 -40.47 -8.84 10.09
N GLY A 490 -39.64 -9.12 9.08
CA GLY A 490 -39.45 -8.26 7.91
C GLY A 490 -37.99 -7.97 7.58
N THR A 491 -37.75 -6.96 6.75
CA THR A 491 -36.41 -6.55 6.34
C THR A 491 -35.80 -5.54 7.29
N TYR A 492 -34.49 -5.65 7.48
CA TYR A 492 -33.67 -4.78 8.29
C TYR A 492 -32.55 -4.18 7.43
N ASP A 493 -32.42 -2.86 7.51
CA ASP A 493 -31.34 -2.12 6.87
C ASP A 493 -30.07 -2.23 7.75
N LEU A 494 -28.91 -2.22 7.11
CA LEU A 494 -27.62 -2.18 7.80
C LEU A 494 -26.82 -0.97 7.32
N ARG A 495 -26.06 -0.35 8.21
CA ARG A 495 -25.07 0.65 7.82
C ARG A 495 -23.75 0.42 8.53
N VAL A 496 -22.67 0.68 7.81
CA VAL A 496 -21.31 0.57 8.32
C VAL A 496 -20.51 1.82 7.96
N ARG A 497 -19.64 2.27 8.86
CA ARG A 497 -18.59 3.25 8.54
C ARG A 497 -17.25 2.78 9.09
N ALA A 498 -16.19 3.13 8.38
CA ALA A 498 -14.81 2.85 8.73
C ALA A 498 -14.22 4.03 9.52
N ILE A 499 -13.35 3.75 10.48
CA ILE A 499 -12.67 4.74 11.32
C ILE A 499 -11.20 4.37 11.37
N ASP A 500 -10.32 5.27 10.93
CA ASP A 500 -8.88 5.07 10.95
C ASP A 500 -8.24 5.31 12.33
N ALA A 501 -6.92 5.15 12.41
CA ALA A 501 -6.15 5.30 13.66
C ALA A 501 -6.15 6.74 14.21
N ARG A 502 -6.41 7.75 13.37
CA ARG A 502 -6.50 9.16 13.75
C ARG A 502 -7.93 9.64 13.93
N ASN A 503 -8.91 8.72 13.92
CA ASN A 503 -10.34 8.94 14.09
C ASN A 503 -11.02 9.72 12.95
N GLN A 504 -10.50 9.69 11.72
CA GLN A 504 -11.30 10.15 10.58
C GLN A 504 -12.28 9.03 10.21
N ALA A 505 -13.53 9.43 9.99
CA ALA A 505 -14.60 8.50 9.71
C ALA A 505 -15.01 8.58 8.24
N SER A 506 -15.25 7.43 7.63
CA SER A 506 -15.85 7.35 6.30
C SER A 506 -17.30 7.84 6.33
N ASP A 507 -17.83 8.16 5.15
CA ASP A 507 -19.28 8.20 4.96
C ASP A 507 -19.90 6.82 5.29
N TRP A 508 -21.16 6.83 5.73
CA TRP A 508 -21.91 5.61 5.98
C TRP A 508 -22.18 4.85 4.68
N LYS A 509 -21.78 3.59 4.63
CA LYS A 509 -22.21 2.65 3.61
C LYS A 509 -23.47 1.92 4.07
N VAL A 510 -24.56 2.08 3.33
CA VAL A 510 -25.89 1.58 3.72
C VAL A 510 -26.36 0.47 2.77
N MET A 511 -26.93 -0.58 3.34
CA MET A 511 -27.69 -1.63 2.66
C MET A 511 -29.15 -1.55 3.08
N LEU A 512 -30.07 -1.50 2.11
CA LEU A 512 -31.48 -1.21 2.34
C LEU A 512 -32.36 -2.38 1.93
N GLY A 513 -33.43 -2.61 2.70
CA GLY A 513 -34.49 -3.54 2.37
C GLY A 513 -33.99 -4.97 2.14
N SER A 514 -34.33 -5.53 0.99
CA SER A 514 -34.01 -6.93 0.63
C SER A 514 -32.51 -7.20 0.46
N ASP A 515 -31.69 -6.16 0.29
CA ASP A 515 -30.24 -6.32 0.22
C ASP A 515 -29.63 -6.53 1.60
N GLY A 516 -30.32 -6.10 2.68
CA GLY A 516 -29.86 -6.21 4.06
C GLY A 516 -30.11 -7.59 4.68
N LEU A 517 -30.83 -7.60 5.82
CA LEU A 517 -31.16 -8.82 6.56
C LEU A 517 -32.68 -9.02 6.57
N THR A 518 -33.15 -10.26 6.39
CA THR A 518 -34.55 -10.62 6.59
C THR A 518 -34.72 -11.44 7.87
N VAL A 519 -35.52 -10.92 8.80
CA VAL A 519 -35.87 -11.61 10.05
C VAL A 519 -37.24 -12.26 9.89
N ARG A 520 -37.33 -13.54 10.21
CA ARG A 520 -38.52 -14.40 10.08
C ARG A 520 -38.92 -14.96 11.44
N ASN A 521 -40.17 -15.43 11.52
CA ASN A 521 -40.61 -16.22 12.66
C ASN A 521 -39.76 -17.50 12.78
N ALA A 522 -39.30 -17.81 13.99
CA ALA A 522 -38.76 -19.12 14.33
C ALA A 522 -39.94 -20.05 14.61
N VAL A 523 -40.21 -20.98 13.69
CA VAL A 523 -41.40 -21.84 13.82
C VAL A 523 -41.19 -22.92 14.89
N PRO A 524 -42.23 -23.24 15.69
CA PRO A 524 -42.22 -24.36 16.62
C PRO A 524 -41.83 -25.67 15.94
N THR A 525 -41.03 -26.46 16.64
CA THR A 525 -40.54 -27.77 16.19
C THR A 525 -41.12 -28.89 17.05
N ILE A 526 -41.47 -30.00 16.41
CA ILE A 526 -42.12 -31.16 17.03
C ILE A 526 -41.25 -32.39 16.81
N TRP A 527 -40.91 -33.06 17.90
CA TRP A 527 -40.06 -34.25 17.96
C TRP A 527 -40.85 -35.42 18.53
N ALA A 528 -40.84 -36.54 17.81
CA ALA A 528 -41.57 -37.75 18.21
C ALA A 528 -40.88 -38.56 19.33
N GLU A 529 -39.59 -38.32 19.55
CA GLU A 529 -38.75 -39.09 20.48
C GLU A 529 -38.42 -38.26 21.74
N PRO A 530 -38.31 -38.90 22.91
CA PRO A 530 -38.48 -40.35 23.16
C PRO A 530 -39.95 -40.77 23.17
N VAL A 531 -40.31 -41.91 22.56
CA VAL A 531 -41.72 -42.37 22.52
C VAL A 531 -42.27 -42.65 23.94
N PRO A 532 -43.22 -41.85 24.49
CA PRO A 532 -43.87 -42.12 25.77
C PRO A 532 -44.71 -43.39 25.76
N SER A 533 -44.75 -44.10 26.90
CA SER A 533 -45.65 -45.24 27.12
C SER A 533 -46.96 -44.77 27.75
N VAL A 534 -48.10 -45.27 27.25
CA VAL A 534 -49.44 -44.93 27.73
C VAL A 534 -50.30 -46.19 27.84
N MET A 535 -51.28 -46.17 28.75
CA MET A 535 -52.18 -47.29 28.97
C MET A 535 -53.43 -47.18 28.08
N CYS A 536 -53.89 -48.32 27.57
CA CYS A 536 -55.14 -48.41 26.83
C CYS A 536 -56.33 -48.08 27.73
N ASP A 537 -57.33 -47.40 27.18
CA ASP A 537 -58.60 -47.10 27.87
C ASP A 537 -58.46 -46.27 29.17
N GLU A 538 -57.31 -45.62 29.36
CA GLU A 538 -57.02 -44.72 30.48
C GLU A 538 -56.50 -43.37 29.98
N ILE A 539 -56.94 -42.27 30.60
CA ILE A 539 -56.44 -40.93 30.27
C ILE A 539 -55.04 -40.78 30.86
N THR A 540 -54.04 -40.60 30.00
CA THR A 540 -52.66 -40.37 30.41
C THR A 540 -52.25 -38.92 30.12
N LYS A 541 -51.59 -38.28 31.09
CA LYS A 541 -50.90 -36.99 30.90
C LYS A 541 -49.46 -37.24 30.47
N VAL A 542 -49.04 -36.59 29.41
CA VAL A 542 -47.69 -36.73 28.85
C VAL A 542 -47.04 -35.35 28.77
N ASP A 543 -45.87 -35.21 29.39
CA ASP A 543 -45.05 -34.00 29.33
C ASP A 543 -44.48 -33.78 27.92
N MET A 544 -44.71 -32.60 27.36
CA MET A 544 -44.24 -32.21 26.03
C MET A 544 -42.88 -31.52 26.06
N PHE A 545 -42.23 -31.38 27.22
CA PHE A 545 -40.87 -30.86 27.29
C PHE A 545 -39.92 -31.71 26.43
N GLY A 546 -39.22 -31.08 25.50
CA GLY A 546 -38.34 -31.74 24.54
C GLY A 546 -39.05 -32.39 23.34
N HIS A 547 -40.36 -32.60 23.42
CA HIS A 547 -41.20 -33.00 22.28
C HIS A 547 -41.69 -31.82 21.47
N ILE A 548 -42.07 -30.72 22.12
CA ILE A 548 -42.45 -29.48 21.46
C ILE A 548 -41.48 -28.42 21.95
N THR A 549 -40.75 -27.83 21.02
CA THR A 549 -39.78 -26.79 21.32
C THR A 549 -39.95 -25.65 20.35
N ASP A 550 -40.10 -24.46 20.90
CA ASP A 550 -40.03 -23.22 20.13
C ASP A 550 -38.85 -22.37 20.61
N ARG A 551 -38.28 -21.58 19.71
CA ARG A 551 -37.11 -20.73 20.04
C ARG A 551 -37.53 -19.40 20.66
N GLU A 552 -38.72 -18.91 20.36
CA GLU A 552 -39.20 -17.58 20.73
C GLU A 552 -40.07 -17.61 21.98
N SER A 553 -40.88 -18.65 22.10
CA SER A 553 -41.87 -18.83 23.16
C SER A 553 -41.56 -20.03 24.05
N ASP A 554 -41.82 -19.85 25.34
CA ASP A 554 -41.81 -20.97 26.27
C ASP A 554 -42.97 -21.92 25.97
N LEU A 555 -42.83 -23.21 26.30
CA LEU A 555 -43.86 -24.23 26.05
C LEU A 555 -45.24 -23.84 26.61
N SER A 556 -45.28 -23.10 27.73
CA SER A 556 -46.53 -22.64 28.35
C SER A 556 -47.27 -21.54 27.58
N GLU A 557 -46.60 -20.89 26.63
CA GLU A 557 -47.16 -19.85 25.77
C GLU A 557 -47.70 -20.43 24.46
N LEU A 558 -47.38 -21.69 24.16
CA LEU A 558 -47.83 -22.39 22.96
C LEU A 558 -49.26 -22.94 23.11
N SER A 559 -49.99 -22.95 22.00
CA SER A 559 -51.27 -23.63 21.87
C SER A 559 -51.12 -24.91 21.05
N VAL A 560 -51.44 -26.06 21.64
CA VAL A 560 -51.36 -27.36 20.96
C VAL A 560 -52.76 -27.89 20.71
N SER A 561 -53.05 -28.29 19.47
CA SER A 561 -54.35 -28.87 19.09
C SER A 561 -54.21 -30.06 18.15
N SER A 562 -55.17 -30.97 18.17
CA SER A 562 -55.21 -32.15 17.30
C SER A 562 -56.64 -32.54 16.95
N ASN A 563 -56.83 -33.08 15.75
CA ASN A 563 -58.09 -33.70 15.32
C ASN A 563 -58.11 -35.22 15.59
N SER A 564 -57.07 -35.78 16.22
CA SER A 564 -57.00 -37.21 16.52
C SER A 564 -58.07 -37.61 17.55
N PRO A 565 -58.80 -38.71 17.33
CA PRO A 565 -59.71 -39.28 18.33
C PRO A 565 -59.04 -39.67 19.64
N ALA A 566 -57.71 -39.81 19.67
CA ALA A 566 -56.94 -40.12 20.88
C ALA A 566 -56.54 -38.87 21.69
N PHE A 567 -56.64 -37.67 21.12
CA PHE A 567 -56.31 -36.42 21.82
C PHE A 567 -57.49 -35.97 22.69
N ARG A 568 -57.23 -35.53 23.92
CA ARG A 568 -58.25 -35.03 24.87
C ARG A 568 -58.09 -33.56 25.21
N GLY A 569 -56.86 -33.08 25.35
CA GLY A 569 -56.60 -31.68 25.66
C GLY A 569 -55.13 -31.34 25.77
N TRP A 570 -54.86 -30.05 25.88
CA TRP A 570 -53.56 -29.45 26.15
C TRP A 570 -53.65 -28.62 27.43
N ASP A 571 -52.72 -28.82 28.36
CA ASP A 571 -52.57 -28.00 29.55
C ASP A 571 -51.29 -27.17 29.44
N SER A 572 -51.45 -25.91 29.03
CA SER A 572 -50.32 -24.99 28.86
C SER A 572 -49.64 -24.63 30.18
N SER A 573 -50.30 -24.81 31.33
CA SER A 573 -49.69 -24.47 32.62
C SER A 573 -48.71 -25.53 33.11
N THR A 574 -48.90 -26.80 32.72
CA THR A 574 -48.01 -27.91 33.05
C THR A 574 -47.14 -28.34 31.88
N GLY A 575 -47.49 -27.95 30.64
CA GLY A 575 -46.79 -28.39 29.44
C GLY A 575 -47.16 -29.82 29.02
N GLU A 576 -48.34 -30.31 29.42
CA GLU A 576 -48.75 -31.70 29.22
C GLU A 576 -49.93 -31.81 28.25
N ILE A 577 -49.93 -32.85 27.42
CA ILE A 577 -51.12 -33.27 26.65
C ILE A 577 -51.85 -34.40 27.38
N GLU A 578 -53.18 -34.41 27.26
CA GLU A 578 -54.02 -35.51 27.69
C GLU A 578 -54.37 -36.39 26.49
N VAL A 579 -54.05 -37.69 26.59
CA VAL A 579 -54.34 -38.68 25.54
C VAL A 579 -55.15 -39.84 26.10
N LEU A 580 -56.04 -40.41 25.28
CA LEU A 580 -56.81 -41.61 25.59
C LEU A 580 -56.94 -42.49 24.35
N PHE A 581 -56.20 -43.60 24.37
CA PHE A 581 -56.30 -44.66 23.38
C PHE A 581 -57.40 -45.64 23.80
N ALA A 582 -58.65 -45.32 23.44
CA ALA A 582 -59.83 -46.04 23.90
C ALA A 582 -59.91 -47.48 23.36
N PHE A 583 -60.49 -48.37 24.17
CA PHE A 583 -60.84 -49.72 23.73
C PHE A 583 -61.99 -49.68 22.71
N ASP A 584 -61.87 -50.47 21.65
CA ASP A 584 -62.92 -50.66 20.63
C ASP A 584 -63.49 -52.08 20.73
N GLU A 585 -64.81 -52.23 20.83
CA GLU A 585 -65.46 -53.54 21.00
C GLU A 585 -65.20 -54.52 19.83
N LEU A 586 -64.84 -54.01 18.65
CA LEU A 586 -64.58 -54.82 17.46
C LEU A 586 -63.08 -55.04 17.21
N ARG A 587 -62.23 -54.10 17.60
CA ARG A 587 -60.79 -54.07 17.28
C ARG A 587 -59.87 -54.24 18.49
N GLY A 588 -60.41 -54.21 19.70
CA GLY A 588 -59.65 -54.28 20.95
C GLY A 588 -58.86 -53.00 21.24
N CYS A 589 -57.85 -53.12 22.10
CA CYS A 589 -56.90 -52.05 22.38
C CYS A 589 -55.97 -51.81 21.19
N PRO A 590 -55.68 -50.54 20.81
CA PRO A 590 -54.74 -50.23 19.74
C PRO A 590 -53.29 -50.38 20.23
N LEU A 591 -52.85 -51.61 20.52
CA LEU A 591 -51.54 -51.88 21.12
C LEU A 591 -50.37 -51.55 20.18
N GLY A 592 -49.23 -51.20 20.79
CA GLY A 592 -48.00 -50.84 20.09
C GLY A 592 -47.91 -49.34 19.79
N GLN A 593 -47.06 -48.98 18.82
CA GLN A 593 -46.76 -47.59 18.51
C GLN A 593 -47.88 -46.94 17.68
N ASN A 594 -48.49 -45.90 18.23
CA ASN A 594 -49.54 -45.11 17.59
C ASN A 594 -49.10 -43.64 17.46
N GLY A 595 -49.61 -42.96 16.43
CA GLY A 595 -49.30 -41.56 16.16
C GLY A 595 -50.47 -40.62 16.39
N ILE A 596 -50.20 -39.44 16.93
CA ILE A 596 -51.13 -38.31 17.00
C ILE A 596 -50.48 -37.15 16.25
N GLU A 597 -51.10 -36.70 15.15
CA GLU A 597 -50.71 -35.46 14.50
C GLU A 597 -51.21 -34.28 15.34
N VAL A 598 -50.30 -33.42 15.76
CA VAL A 598 -50.57 -32.19 16.51
C VAL A 598 -50.20 -30.99 15.65
N THR A 599 -50.90 -29.89 15.89
CA THR A 599 -50.59 -28.54 15.39
C THR A 599 -50.20 -27.68 16.57
N VAL A 600 -49.19 -26.83 16.39
CA VAL A 600 -48.65 -25.94 17.43
C VAL A 600 -48.70 -24.51 16.93
N ASP A 601 -49.30 -23.64 17.72
CA ASP A 601 -49.45 -22.20 17.46
C ASP A 601 -48.72 -21.42 18.55
N ASP A 602 -47.74 -20.61 18.16
CA ASP A 602 -46.95 -19.70 19.01
C ASP A 602 -47.59 -18.29 19.11
N GLY A 603 -48.75 -18.07 18.50
CA GLY A 603 -49.45 -16.79 18.50
C GLY A 603 -49.02 -15.84 17.38
N GLU A 604 -48.15 -16.27 16.46
CA GLU A 604 -47.77 -15.49 15.29
C GLU A 604 -48.78 -15.57 14.15
N ASP A 605 -48.63 -14.67 13.17
CA ASP A 605 -49.53 -14.62 12.01
C ASP A 605 -49.15 -15.66 10.95
N TYR A 606 -49.84 -16.79 10.98
CA TYR A 606 -49.75 -17.84 9.94
C TYR A 606 -50.67 -17.60 8.74
N THR A 607 -51.25 -16.41 8.55
CA THR A 607 -52.11 -16.15 7.39
C THR A 607 -51.32 -16.25 6.07
N GLY A 608 -51.57 -17.34 5.33
CA GLY A 608 -50.87 -17.64 4.07
C GLY A 608 -49.81 -18.73 4.17
N SER A 609 -49.55 -19.27 5.37
CA SER A 609 -48.80 -20.50 5.61
C SER A 609 -49.67 -21.49 6.41
N ASN A 610 -49.21 -22.74 6.56
CA ASN A 610 -49.88 -23.69 7.44
C ASN A 610 -49.31 -23.52 8.86
N LEU A 611 -50.17 -23.71 9.87
CA LEU A 611 -49.72 -23.88 11.25
C LEU A 611 -48.67 -25.00 11.32
N PRO A 612 -47.59 -24.83 12.11
CA PRO A 612 -46.62 -25.87 12.39
C PRO A 612 -47.33 -27.15 12.85
N TYR A 613 -46.97 -28.28 12.25
CA TYR A 613 -47.59 -29.57 12.55
C TYR A 613 -46.56 -30.68 12.54
N GLY A 614 -46.85 -31.75 13.28
CA GLY A 614 -45.96 -32.88 13.44
C GLY A 614 -46.65 -34.04 14.15
N THR A 615 -46.05 -35.22 14.08
CA THR A 615 -46.63 -36.43 14.67
C THR A 615 -45.89 -36.81 15.94
N LEU A 616 -46.61 -36.81 17.06
CA LEU A 616 -46.16 -37.41 18.31
C LEU A 616 -46.45 -38.91 18.27
N LEU A 617 -45.56 -39.71 18.85
CA LEU A 617 -45.69 -41.17 18.89
C LEU A 617 -45.91 -41.62 20.34
N PHE A 618 -46.74 -42.63 20.54
CA PHE A 618 -47.06 -43.21 21.84
C PHE A 618 -46.99 -44.72 21.75
N ASN A 619 -46.39 -45.35 22.75
CA ASN A 619 -46.39 -46.80 22.87
C ASN A 619 -47.54 -47.22 23.78
N VAL A 620 -48.56 -47.83 23.19
CA VAL A 620 -49.80 -48.19 23.90
C VAL A 620 -49.69 -49.62 24.42
N PHE A 621 -49.90 -49.78 25.72
CA PHE A 621 -49.94 -51.07 26.40
C PHE A 621 -51.32 -51.35 27.01
N GLU A 622 -51.57 -52.61 27.36
CA GLU A 622 -52.78 -52.98 28.11
C GLU A 622 -52.74 -52.38 29.52
N ASN A 623 -53.90 -52.01 30.06
CA ASN A 623 -54.05 -51.28 31.33
C ASN A 623 -54.25 -52.17 32.57
N GLY A 624 -53.90 -53.45 32.47
CA GLY A 624 -54.05 -54.38 33.57
C GLY A 624 -55.48 -54.81 33.90
N GLN A 625 -56.43 -54.52 33.01
CA GLN A 625 -57.82 -54.98 33.17
C GLN A 625 -58.02 -56.34 32.47
N PRO A 626 -58.73 -57.29 33.10
CA PRO A 626 -59.09 -58.54 32.45
C PRO A 626 -59.98 -58.29 31.23
N ARG A 627 -59.63 -58.90 30.10
CA ARG A 627 -60.34 -58.75 28.82
C ARG A 627 -60.91 -60.08 28.35
N TRP A 628 -62.01 -60.01 27.63
CA TRP A 628 -62.57 -61.14 26.89
C TRP A 628 -62.09 -61.09 25.45
N ASP A 629 -61.68 -62.25 24.92
CA ASP A 629 -61.61 -62.48 23.48
C ASP A 629 -63.00 -62.84 22.92
N GLY A 630 -63.15 -62.79 21.61
CA GLY A 630 -64.39 -63.12 20.93
C GLY A 630 -64.84 -64.56 21.21
N LEU A 631 -66.00 -64.70 21.86
CA LEU A 631 -66.59 -66.03 22.11
C LEU A 631 -67.19 -66.64 20.83
N PRO A 632 -66.91 -67.90 20.52
CA PRO A 632 -67.47 -68.57 19.36
C PRO A 632 -68.97 -68.82 19.55
N THR A 633 -69.74 -68.62 18.47
CA THR A 633 -71.14 -69.05 18.45
C THR A 633 -71.22 -70.58 18.50
N ARG A 634 -72.06 -71.11 19.41
CA ARG A 634 -72.34 -72.55 19.53
C ARG A 634 -73.80 -72.83 19.21
N THR A 635 -74.03 -73.89 18.43
CA THR A 635 -75.36 -74.45 18.18
C THR A 635 -75.59 -75.60 19.15
N VAL A 636 -76.76 -75.63 19.78
CA VAL A 636 -77.16 -76.66 20.75
C VAL A 636 -78.47 -77.26 20.28
N ASP A 637 -78.54 -78.59 20.20
CA ASP A 637 -79.77 -79.31 19.86
C ASP A 637 -80.67 -79.41 21.10
N GLU A 638 -81.99 -79.42 20.90
CA GLU A 638 -82.98 -79.65 21.97
C GLU A 638 -82.75 -81.02 22.64
N GLY A 639 -82.83 -81.05 23.97
CA GLY A 639 -82.41 -82.17 24.83
C GLY A 639 -80.88 -82.32 25.01
N GLY A 640 -80.10 -81.39 24.47
CA GLY A 640 -78.65 -81.39 24.55
C GLY A 640 -78.10 -80.79 25.85
N SER A 641 -76.93 -81.29 26.27
CA SER A 641 -76.10 -80.67 27.29
C SER A 641 -74.66 -80.58 26.81
N GLY A 642 -73.95 -79.53 27.20
CA GLY A 642 -72.55 -79.35 26.85
C GLY A 642 -71.81 -78.50 27.88
N SER A 643 -70.50 -78.41 27.70
CA SER A 643 -69.65 -77.54 28.49
C SER A 643 -68.68 -76.78 27.59
N PHE A 644 -68.27 -75.60 28.04
CA PHE A 644 -67.41 -74.69 27.30
C PHE A 644 -66.40 -74.06 28.27
N ALA A 645 -65.12 -74.32 28.04
CA ALA A 645 -64.04 -73.73 28.84
C ALA A 645 -63.87 -72.27 28.41
N LEU A 646 -64.06 -71.35 29.35
CA LEU A 646 -63.98 -69.91 29.11
C LEU A 646 -62.55 -69.37 29.28
N LEU A 647 -61.66 -70.12 29.94
CA LEU A 647 -60.31 -69.68 30.26
C LEU A 647 -59.49 -69.31 29.02
N ASP A 648 -59.68 -70.04 27.92
CA ASP A 648 -59.00 -69.80 26.64
C ASP A 648 -59.43 -68.48 25.96
N TYR A 649 -60.50 -67.84 26.46
CA TYR A 649 -61.09 -66.61 25.90
C TYR A 649 -61.02 -65.44 26.87
N VAL A 650 -60.24 -65.55 27.94
CA VAL A 650 -59.94 -64.45 28.84
C VAL A 650 -58.45 -64.29 28.97
N TYR A 651 -58.00 -63.04 28.93
CA TYR A 651 -56.61 -62.69 29.17
C TYR A 651 -56.54 -61.54 30.17
N ASP A 652 -55.45 -61.50 30.92
CA ASP A 652 -55.17 -60.45 31.88
C ASP A 652 -53.74 -59.95 31.68
N THR A 653 -53.51 -58.70 32.05
CA THR A 653 -52.17 -58.13 32.15
C THR A 653 -51.99 -57.52 33.54
N ASP A 654 -50.75 -57.29 33.95
CA ASP A 654 -50.48 -56.46 35.11
C ASP A 654 -50.51 -54.97 34.73
N GLU A 655 -50.25 -54.13 35.72
CA GLU A 655 -50.17 -52.67 35.61
C GLU A 655 -49.04 -52.20 34.67
N ASP A 656 -48.12 -53.08 34.26
CA ASP A 656 -47.04 -52.80 33.30
C ASP A 656 -47.35 -53.35 31.89
N GLY A 657 -48.57 -53.86 31.67
CA GLY A 657 -49.01 -54.43 30.40
C GLY A 657 -48.40 -55.79 30.09
N VAL A 658 -47.82 -56.48 31.08
CA VAL A 658 -47.26 -57.82 30.95
C VAL A 658 -48.36 -58.85 31.21
N SER A 659 -48.45 -59.88 30.37
CA SER A 659 -49.48 -60.92 30.53
C SER A 659 -49.36 -61.65 31.87
N VAL A 660 -50.49 -61.71 32.58
CA VAL A 660 -50.68 -62.46 33.83
C VAL A 660 -51.44 -63.74 33.54
N ASP A 661 -51.22 -64.78 34.35
CA ASP A 661 -51.91 -66.06 34.20
C ASP A 661 -53.42 -65.90 34.42
N SER A 662 -54.21 -66.18 33.36
CA SER A 662 -55.67 -66.14 33.37
C SER A 662 -56.29 -67.04 34.44
N GLN A 663 -55.58 -68.05 34.96
CA GLN A 663 -56.06 -68.88 36.08
C GLN A 663 -56.29 -68.10 37.38
N SER A 664 -55.71 -66.90 37.51
CA SER A 664 -55.96 -66.01 38.63
C SER A 664 -57.31 -65.29 38.56
N LEU A 665 -57.97 -65.29 37.39
CA LEU A 665 -59.25 -64.64 37.17
C LEU A 665 -60.41 -65.44 37.77
N THR A 666 -61.40 -64.72 38.31
CA THR A 666 -62.66 -65.31 38.76
C THR A 666 -63.78 -64.96 37.79
N LEU A 667 -64.38 -65.98 37.19
CA LEU A 667 -65.49 -65.82 36.25
C LEU A 667 -66.82 -65.95 36.99
N SER A 668 -67.82 -65.16 36.56
CA SER A 668 -69.18 -65.24 37.11
C SER A 668 -70.22 -65.00 36.03
N ILE A 669 -71.36 -65.68 36.14
CA ILE A 669 -72.51 -65.47 35.25
C ILE A 669 -73.26 -64.23 35.73
N VAL A 670 -73.19 -63.14 34.95
CA VAL A 670 -73.90 -61.90 35.26
C VAL A 670 -75.40 -62.03 34.98
N ARG A 671 -75.77 -62.64 33.85
CA ARG A 671 -77.17 -62.80 33.43
C ARG A 671 -77.33 -63.93 32.40
N ASN A 672 -78.41 -64.69 32.52
CA ASN A 672 -78.96 -65.50 31.42
C ASN A 672 -80.14 -64.74 30.79
N SER A 673 -80.09 -64.48 29.49
CA SER A 673 -81.18 -63.82 28.77
C SER A 673 -82.33 -64.74 28.39
N ASN A 674 -82.11 -66.07 28.36
CA ASN A 674 -83.09 -67.09 27.97
C ASN A 674 -83.13 -68.24 28.99
N PRO A 675 -83.49 -67.98 30.28
CA PRO A 675 -83.50 -69.00 31.33
C PRO A 675 -84.58 -70.08 31.14
N GLU A 676 -85.60 -69.82 30.33
CA GLU A 676 -86.63 -70.79 29.94
C GLU A 676 -86.16 -71.80 28.88
N VAL A 677 -85.07 -71.49 28.17
CA VAL A 677 -84.51 -72.36 27.11
C VAL A 677 -83.29 -73.11 27.61
N PHE A 678 -82.41 -72.45 28.37
CA PHE A 678 -81.16 -73.03 28.88
C PHE A 678 -81.03 -72.90 30.39
N ASN A 679 -80.71 -74.01 31.05
CA ASN A 679 -80.10 -74.02 32.36
C ASN A 679 -78.59 -73.84 32.19
N ILE A 680 -78.01 -72.84 32.85
CA ILE A 680 -76.57 -72.57 32.79
C ILE A 680 -75.98 -72.59 34.20
N ASP A 681 -74.81 -73.19 34.34
CA ASP A 681 -74.03 -73.24 35.56
C ASP A 681 -72.56 -73.00 35.25
N LEU A 682 -71.83 -72.37 36.18
CA LEU A 682 -70.41 -72.07 36.01
C LEU A 682 -69.63 -72.67 37.17
N GLN A 683 -68.78 -73.63 36.86
CA GLN A 683 -67.89 -74.26 37.83
C GLN A 683 -66.44 -73.90 37.50
N GLY A 684 -65.87 -72.93 38.22
CA GLY A 684 -64.57 -72.36 37.89
C GLY A 684 -64.64 -71.60 36.56
N ASP A 685 -63.96 -72.11 35.55
CA ASP A 685 -63.91 -71.60 34.18
C ASP A 685 -64.78 -72.38 33.18
N LEU A 686 -65.39 -73.49 33.61
CA LEU A 686 -66.20 -74.34 32.75
C LEU A 686 -67.68 -73.92 32.81
N LEU A 687 -68.15 -73.26 31.76
CA LEU A 687 -69.57 -72.95 31.57
C LEU A 687 -70.30 -74.19 31.08
N SER A 688 -71.13 -74.76 31.93
CA SER A 688 -72.00 -75.88 31.59
C SER A 688 -73.39 -75.38 31.24
N TYR A 689 -73.98 -75.95 30.19
CA TYR A 689 -75.34 -75.62 29.76
C TYR A 689 -76.12 -76.88 29.44
N SER A 690 -77.43 -76.86 29.71
CA SER A 690 -78.38 -77.87 29.25
C SER A 690 -79.70 -77.22 28.85
N THR A 691 -80.43 -77.83 27.92
CA THR A 691 -81.78 -77.36 27.60
C THR A 691 -82.74 -77.65 28.77
N VAL A 692 -83.73 -76.78 28.95
CA VAL A 692 -84.72 -76.91 30.05
C VAL A 692 -85.77 -77.98 29.73
N ASP A 693 -86.02 -78.24 28.44
CA ASP A 693 -86.99 -79.21 27.94
C ASP A 693 -86.35 -80.23 26.97
N ASP A 694 -86.93 -81.43 26.95
CA ASP A 694 -86.60 -82.58 26.09
C ASP A 694 -87.76 -82.84 25.08
N ASP A 695 -88.57 -81.84 24.76
CA ASP A 695 -89.77 -81.98 23.92
C ASP A 695 -89.47 -82.75 22.61
N VAL A 696 -89.99 -83.98 22.53
CA VAL A 696 -90.25 -84.73 21.29
C VAL A 696 -91.72 -84.57 20.93
#